data_AF-A0A970PI24-F1
#
_entry.id   AF-A0A970PI24-F1
#
_cell.length_a   1.000
_cell.length_b   1.000
_cell.length_c   1.000
_cell.angle_alpha   90.00
_cell.angle_beta   90.00
_cell.angle_gamma   90.00
#
_symmetry.space_group_name_H-M   'P 1'
#
loop_
_entity.id
_entity.type
_entity.pdbx_description
1 polymer ?
#
loop_
_entity_poly.entity_id
_entity_poly.type
_entity_poly.pdbx_seq_one_letter_code
_entity_poly.pdbx_strand_id
1 'polypeptide(L)'
;MLILFVFVAAAGLVIAQKEPALKKNVVEDLQVDDLPADDGSGLIISWKPLHRSKRIIEYRIYRGVHPDTLFFLQSVQVNVNTGVAADRMFFYDSDGSDFIDISSPGKLRKEKQQDAKSPLYRKIPRDMELAARLSEKFDVYSIVERSPFYYRGVKAFSADEEDSTVYAGYQFKHQNLQATLKPGETYYYSVVAVNERDQFQGYAEPVGAIPMPNPPEPASALYANWLEDTKELTFEWDYPMQKTGIAQYQLHMIPSTMGDQYNAVKGGVAIPEGISHPIGMGLVGSGALANYTTIPMPDLTTEQVKNSRFAIQLMKAEGSSFSHLVEARITDSSALPPKPLFSTVDMPNDKGDRLSVIWDLPIAFVTKTTSLNKNNTKLKINYQLNKTEIQKLSNIYFQFFIPGETKPFIVINEFYQDFSLKLNIPNGYDYRQGLDVKITMKGNGEGYENYELAQKLRWDKDMMTLMPGEELWRNGVDVSHIQNVVYRRGVRSPYYTLLKRNTSFDGSLDVTIPYVSRIPRGVAGFNFVKNDTLYTYMGGQRFARALKKGERAKNAVLIPSQIDFSFDKDKEMLINVSLFRDEQQRALDDLAKEVEEAKAKVAKLDAETDAELLAEAQAELEGLEARWALYQENPMLQEALKRKGNSAWMRYIASVREAESRHHSYQVVKTDGHGLYKVSDPDTTKSGDINFHIPVANWFSKDKYATLFAVLIYGALVVAFVTMAKRGKDLYIRPIAGLDEIDNAVGRATEMGRPMLYCMGSGGLADVASLASMSILAQVAKRAAEYDTRMIVPAYDYIVLPVVQEIVRDAHYAVGRPDSYDKNNIFFLTNSQFAYVAGVNGIMVREKMATNFFLGYFSAEALLMTETGNTVGAV
;
A
#
# COMPACT_ATOMS: atom_id res chain seq x y z
N MET A 1 29.31 48.60 31.31
CA MET A 1 29.70 47.18 31.13
C MET A 1 29.27 46.28 32.28
N LEU A 2 29.55 46.62 33.56
CA LEU A 2 29.20 45.76 34.70
C LEU A 2 27.68 45.49 34.82
N ILE A 3 26.84 46.50 34.56
CA ILE A 3 25.37 46.36 34.61
C ILE A 3 24.85 45.46 33.48
N LEU A 4 25.44 45.52 32.29
CA LEU A 4 25.07 44.67 31.15
C LEU A 4 25.50 43.21 31.40
N PHE A 5 26.64 42.99 32.04
CA PHE A 5 27.10 41.66 32.43
C PHE A 5 26.22 41.04 33.53
N VAL A 6 25.77 41.84 34.50
CA VAL A 6 24.81 41.41 35.52
C VAL A 6 23.44 41.16 34.91
N PHE A 7 23.00 41.95 33.92
CA PHE A 7 21.71 41.72 33.24
C PHE A 7 21.74 40.48 32.33
N VAL A 8 22.85 40.20 31.65
CA VAL A 8 23.03 38.98 30.84
C VAL A 8 23.23 37.75 31.72
N ALA A 9 23.93 37.88 32.86
CA ALA A 9 24.03 36.80 33.84
C ALA A 9 22.70 36.54 34.56
N ALA A 10 21.93 37.58 34.89
CA ALA A 10 20.60 37.46 35.47
C ALA A 10 19.57 36.93 34.47
N ALA A 11 19.61 37.36 33.19
CA ALA A 11 18.79 36.79 32.13
C ALA A 11 19.18 35.34 31.83
N GLY A 12 20.48 35.02 31.87
CA GLY A 12 20.99 33.64 31.77
C GLY A 12 20.56 32.76 32.95
N LEU A 13 20.50 33.31 34.17
CA LEU A 13 19.99 32.61 35.36
C LEU A 13 18.46 32.50 35.40
N VAL A 14 17.73 33.46 34.82
CA VAL A 14 16.26 33.41 34.68
C VAL A 14 15.84 32.42 33.59
N ILE A 15 16.63 32.26 32.52
CA ILE A 15 16.43 31.21 31.50
C ILE A 15 16.90 29.83 32.02
N ALA A 16 17.76 29.79 33.05
CA ALA A 16 18.19 28.57 33.74
C ALA A 16 17.36 28.22 34.99
N GLN A 17 16.29 28.95 35.28
CA GLN A 17 15.27 28.43 36.20
C GLN A 17 14.58 27.27 35.49
N LYS A 18 14.82 26.04 36.00
CA LYS A 18 13.98 24.88 35.69
C LYS A 18 12.53 25.35 35.75
N GLU A 19 11.87 25.44 34.60
CA GLU A 19 10.42 25.47 34.57
C GLU A 19 9.95 24.35 35.51
N PRO A 20 9.05 24.61 36.47
CA PRO A 20 8.46 23.55 37.25
C PRO A 20 7.89 22.56 36.24
N ALA A 21 8.34 21.30 36.31
CA ALA A 21 8.02 20.29 35.31
C ALA A 21 6.49 20.31 35.08
N LEU A 22 6.07 20.84 33.94
CA LEU A 22 4.67 20.84 33.54
C LEU A 22 4.18 19.40 33.71
N LYS A 23 3.16 19.20 34.55
CA LYS A 23 2.60 17.87 34.82
C LYS A 23 2.15 17.28 33.49
N LYS A 24 3.00 16.45 32.91
CA LYS A 24 2.77 15.89 31.58
C LYS A 24 1.56 14.97 31.67
N ASN A 25 0.66 15.07 30.71
CA ASN A 25 -0.52 14.22 30.68
C ASN A 25 -0.09 12.80 30.29
N VAL A 26 -0.67 11.77 30.90
CA VAL A 26 -0.39 10.37 30.57
C VAL A 26 -1.70 9.76 30.11
N VAL A 27 -1.65 8.89 29.10
CA VAL A 27 -2.86 8.16 28.69
C VAL A 27 -3.28 7.20 29.81
N GLU A 28 -4.57 7.00 29.96
CA GLU A 28 -5.12 6.12 30.99
C GLU A 28 -5.47 4.76 30.41
N ASP A 29 -5.49 3.74 31.26
CA ASP A 29 -6.04 2.41 30.95
C ASP A 29 -5.43 1.76 29.70
N LEU A 30 -4.09 1.82 29.61
CA LEU A 30 -3.33 1.09 28.60
C LEU A 30 -3.45 -0.42 28.86
N GLN A 31 -3.89 -1.15 27.86
CA GLN A 31 -4.06 -2.60 27.86
C GLN A 31 -3.39 -3.17 26.61
N VAL A 32 -2.86 -4.38 26.74
CA VAL A 32 -2.29 -5.14 25.63
C VAL A 32 -2.85 -6.54 25.72
N ASP A 33 -3.60 -6.95 24.70
CA ASP A 33 -4.32 -8.21 24.63
C ASP A 33 -3.82 -9.03 23.43
N ASP A 34 -3.95 -10.34 23.52
CA ASP A 34 -3.69 -11.25 22.41
C ASP A 34 -4.65 -10.99 21.24
N LEU A 35 -4.14 -11.04 20.00
CA LEU A 35 -4.98 -10.87 18.82
C LEU A 35 -5.77 -12.17 18.58
N PRO A 36 -7.11 -12.13 18.52
CA PRO A 36 -7.89 -13.34 18.34
C PRO A 36 -7.70 -13.94 16.94
N ALA A 37 -7.71 -15.28 16.87
CA ALA A 37 -7.71 -16.10 15.65
C ALA A 37 -6.55 -15.88 14.66
N ASP A 38 -5.41 -15.41 15.17
CA ASP A 38 -4.16 -15.28 14.43
C ASP A 38 -3.22 -16.48 14.66
N ASP A 39 -2.04 -16.45 14.04
CA ASP A 39 -0.98 -17.44 14.19
C ASP A 39 -0.06 -17.18 15.40
N GLY A 40 -0.49 -16.35 16.35
CA GLY A 40 0.28 -15.94 17.52
C GLY A 40 1.36 -14.91 17.21
N SER A 41 1.19 -14.15 16.13
CA SER A 41 2.11 -13.08 15.73
C SER A 41 1.57 -11.66 15.97
N GLY A 42 0.41 -11.54 16.62
CA GLY A 42 -0.32 -10.30 16.79
C GLY A 42 -0.67 -9.94 18.23
N LEU A 43 -0.61 -8.64 18.55
CA LEU A 43 -1.13 -8.08 19.80
C LEU A 43 -2.01 -6.86 19.51
N ILE A 44 -3.05 -6.66 20.33
CA ILE A 44 -3.91 -5.49 20.32
C ILE A 44 -3.52 -4.57 21.47
N ILE A 45 -3.13 -3.34 21.15
CA ILE A 45 -2.82 -2.30 22.12
C ILE A 45 -4.02 -1.36 22.19
N SER A 46 -4.59 -1.14 23.38
CA SER A 46 -5.71 -0.23 23.55
C SER A 46 -5.51 0.74 24.73
N TRP A 47 -5.99 1.96 24.61
CA TRP A 47 -5.89 2.97 25.68
C TRP A 47 -7.02 3.99 25.62
N LYS A 48 -7.25 4.70 26.72
CA LYS A 48 -8.18 5.82 26.76
C LYS A 48 -7.50 7.10 26.23
N PRO A 49 -8.02 7.73 25.17
CA PRO A 49 -7.42 8.94 24.61
C PRO A 49 -7.52 10.12 25.59
N LEU A 50 -6.54 11.01 25.54
CA LEU A 50 -6.59 12.27 26.26
C LEU A 50 -7.73 13.15 25.72
N HIS A 51 -8.38 13.89 26.62
CA HIS A 51 -9.47 14.79 26.28
C HIS A 51 -9.04 15.82 25.20
N ARG A 52 -9.95 16.14 24.27
CA ARG A 52 -9.70 17.06 23.14
C ARG A 52 -9.07 18.41 23.52
N SER A 53 -9.30 18.90 24.74
CA SER A 53 -8.69 20.13 25.25
C SER A 53 -7.16 20.08 25.35
N LYS A 54 -6.57 18.88 25.31
CA LYS A 54 -5.11 18.67 25.29
C LYS A 54 -4.50 18.84 23.90
N ARG A 55 -5.34 19.02 22.86
CA ARG A 55 -4.95 19.35 21.48
C ARG A 55 -3.88 18.39 20.92
N ILE A 56 -4.15 17.09 21.05
CA ILE A 56 -3.27 16.01 20.59
C ILE A 56 -3.30 15.91 19.06
N ILE A 57 -2.13 15.84 18.44
CA ILE A 57 -1.94 15.60 17.00
C ILE A 57 -1.60 14.14 16.70
N GLU A 58 -0.96 13.43 17.62
CA GLU A 58 -0.64 12.01 17.44
C GLU A 58 -0.44 11.28 18.78
N TYR A 59 -0.64 9.97 18.75
CA TYR A 59 -0.21 9.04 19.79
C TYR A 59 0.91 8.17 19.23
N ARG A 60 2.06 8.15 19.89
CA ARG A 60 3.24 7.36 19.52
C ARG A 60 3.26 6.08 20.34
N ILE A 61 3.37 4.94 19.67
CA ILE A 61 3.41 3.59 20.24
C ILE A 61 4.85 3.12 20.23
N TYR A 62 5.28 2.52 21.34
CA TYR A 62 6.61 1.97 21.53
C TYR A 62 6.51 0.49 21.88
N ARG A 63 7.45 -0.31 21.39
CA ARG A 63 7.54 -1.76 21.65
C ARG A 63 8.94 -2.16 22.10
N GLY A 64 9.04 -3.06 23.06
CA GLY A 64 10.30 -3.65 23.52
C GLY A 64 10.14 -5.09 23.98
N VAL A 65 11.26 -5.80 24.10
CA VAL A 65 11.32 -7.14 24.71
C VAL A 65 11.64 -7.07 26.22
N HIS A 66 11.81 -5.85 26.74
CA HIS A 66 12.07 -5.56 28.16
C HIS A 66 11.37 -4.23 28.53
N PRO A 67 10.78 -4.11 29.73
CA PRO A 67 10.04 -2.90 30.14
C PRO A 67 10.92 -1.64 30.20
N ASP A 68 12.23 -1.80 30.38
CA ASP A 68 13.17 -0.67 30.43
C ASP A 68 13.71 -0.22 29.06
N THR A 69 13.35 -0.91 27.97
CA THR A 69 13.87 -0.61 26.62
C THR A 69 12.82 -0.85 25.55
N LEU A 70 12.09 0.21 25.21
CA LEU A 70 11.09 0.22 24.15
C LEU A 70 11.51 1.17 23.02
N PHE A 71 11.34 0.74 21.78
CA PHE A 71 11.63 1.50 20.57
C PHE A 71 10.35 2.01 19.92
N PHE A 72 10.39 3.20 19.32
CA PHE A 72 9.26 3.73 18.57
C PHE A 72 8.90 2.79 17.43
N LEU A 73 7.63 2.38 17.42
CA LEU A 73 7.05 1.49 16.44
C LEU A 73 6.33 2.32 15.37
N GLN A 74 5.27 3.01 15.77
CA GLN A 74 4.40 3.78 14.88
C GLN A 74 3.65 4.88 15.64
N SER A 75 3.03 5.80 14.90
CA SER A 75 2.15 6.83 15.46
C SER A 75 0.75 6.76 14.85
N VAL A 76 -0.29 6.93 15.66
CA VAL A 76 -1.67 7.14 15.23
C VAL A 76 -1.95 8.63 15.21
N GLN A 77 -2.26 9.18 14.03
CA GLN A 77 -2.54 10.60 13.83
C GLN A 77 -3.97 10.96 14.28
N VAL A 78 -4.14 12.17 14.82
CA VAL A 78 -5.39 12.68 15.39
C VAL A 78 -5.67 14.08 14.86
N ASN A 79 -6.91 14.31 14.42
CA ASN A 79 -7.35 15.66 14.08
C ASN A 79 -7.54 16.47 15.36
N VAL A 80 -6.76 17.53 15.53
CA VAL A 80 -6.74 18.37 16.73
C VAL A 80 -8.10 18.98 17.06
N ASN A 81 -8.91 19.31 16.05
CA ASN A 81 -10.18 20.01 16.22
C ASN A 81 -11.27 19.06 16.71
N THR A 82 -11.37 17.86 16.13
CA THR A 82 -12.38 16.87 16.51
C THR A 82 -11.92 16.03 17.69
N GLY A 83 -10.61 15.85 17.89
CA GLY A 83 -10.05 14.88 18.81
C GLY A 83 -10.39 13.45 18.40
N VAL A 84 -10.41 12.55 19.40
CA VAL A 84 -10.87 11.16 19.25
C VAL A 84 -12.27 11.07 19.83
N ALA A 85 -13.23 10.64 19.02
CA ALA A 85 -14.64 10.53 19.44
C ALA A 85 -14.93 9.24 20.23
N ALA A 86 -14.13 8.18 20.02
CA ALA A 86 -14.28 6.91 20.71
C ALA A 86 -13.71 6.95 22.14
N ASP A 87 -14.32 6.19 23.04
CA ASP A 87 -13.88 6.07 24.44
C ASP A 87 -12.51 5.37 24.58
N ARG A 88 -12.15 4.53 23.60
CA ARG A 88 -10.86 3.86 23.51
C ARG A 88 -10.28 3.99 22.10
N MET A 89 -8.96 4.00 22.05
CA MET A 89 -8.17 3.83 20.83
C MET A 89 -7.61 2.41 20.78
N PHE A 90 -7.40 1.92 19.56
CA PHE A 90 -6.81 0.62 19.28
C PHE A 90 -5.65 0.78 18.30
N PHE A 91 -4.61 -0.02 18.50
CA PHE A 91 -3.50 -0.21 17.57
C PHE A 91 -3.23 -1.72 17.49
N TYR A 92 -3.08 -2.24 16.28
CA TYR A 92 -2.87 -3.66 16.02
C TYR A 92 -1.41 -3.86 15.61
N ASP A 93 -0.63 -4.56 16.42
CA ASP A 93 0.74 -4.97 16.10
C ASP A 93 0.72 -6.41 15.58
N SER A 94 0.20 -6.58 14.37
CA SER A 94 -0.03 -7.89 13.74
C SER A 94 0.61 -8.04 12.35
N ASP A 95 1.16 -6.95 11.83
CA ASP A 95 1.85 -6.92 10.54
C ASP A 95 3.36 -6.83 10.73
N GLY A 96 4.12 -7.21 9.70
CA GLY A 96 5.56 -7.00 9.66
C GLY A 96 5.93 -5.53 9.87
N SER A 97 6.53 -5.24 11.02
CA SER A 97 6.88 -3.90 11.46
C SER A 97 8.36 -3.58 11.21
N ASP A 98 8.71 -2.31 11.04
CA ASP A 98 10.11 -1.91 10.83
C ASP A 98 10.98 -2.31 12.03
N PHE A 99 11.99 -3.15 11.77
CA PHE A 99 12.97 -3.59 12.77
C PHE A 99 14.23 -2.72 12.68
N ILE A 100 14.90 -2.72 11.53
CA ILE A 100 16.06 -1.86 11.25
C ILE A 100 15.97 -1.38 9.80
N ASP A 101 16.08 -0.07 9.60
CA ASP A 101 16.06 0.54 8.27
C ASP A 101 17.18 1.58 8.10
N ILE A 102 17.19 2.29 6.96
CA ILE A 102 18.20 3.33 6.68
C ILE A 102 18.11 4.55 7.62
N SER A 103 16.94 4.82 8.19
CA SER A 103 16.67 5.89 9.16
C SER A 103 17.08 5.51 10.60
N SER A 104 17.32 4.22 10.87
CA SER A 104 17.81 3.75 12.17
C SER A 104 19.12 4.45 12.54
N PRO A 105 19.25 4.93 13.79
CA PRO A 105 20.41 5.70 14.22
C PRO A 105 21.66 4.80 14.27
N GLY A 106 22.85 5.40 14.14
CA GLY A 106 24.10 4.63 14.27
C GLY A 106 24.41 4.19 15.72
N LYS A 107 23.73 4.77 16.71
CA LYS A 107 23.85 4.42 18.13
C LYS A 107 22.51 4.65 18.82
N LEU A 108 22.33 4.05 19.99
CA LEU A 108 21.11 4.18 20.79
C LEU A 108 20.82 5.67 21.09
N ARG A 109 19.57 6.09 20.87
CA ARG A 109 19.10 7.48 21.11
C ARG A 109 17.76 7.46 21.83
N LYS A 110 17.71 8.13 22.99
CA LYS A 110 16.46 8.37 23.73
C LYS A 110 15.46 9.16 22.89
N GLU A 111 14.19 8.99 23.21
CA GLU A 111 13.12 9.76 22.58
C GLU A 111 13.24 11.25 22.92
N LYS A 112 12.78 12.10 22.00
CA LYS A 112 12.72 13.56 22.17
C LYS A 112 11.90 13.92 23.42
N GLN A 113 12.39 14.91 24.17
CA GLN A 113 11.72 15.50 25.33
C GLN A 113 11.34 14.49 26.44
N GLN A 114 11.92 13.30 26.43
CA GLN A 114 11.82 12.34 27.53
C GLN A 114 13.02 12.47 28.47
N ASP A 115 12.83 12.11 29.74
CA ASP A 115 13.91 12.15 30.71
C ASP A 115 14.97 11.05 30.45
N ALA A 116 16.12 11.15 31.10
CA ALA A 116 17.22 10.21 30.89
C ALA A 116 16.91 8.78 31.37
N LYS A 117 15.99 8.61 32.31
CA LYS A 117 15.56 7.32 32.87
C LYS A 117 14.41 6.68 32.08
N SER A 118 13.69 7.46 31.27
CA SER A 118 12.59 7.00 30.42
C SER A 118 12.98 5.74 29.64
N PRO A 119 12.14 4.71 29.57
CA PRO A 119 12.46 3.48 28.84
C PRO A 119 12.40 3.64 27.31
N LEU A 120 12.06 4.84 26.82
CA LEU A 120 11.71 5.07 25.42
C LEU A 120 12.90 5.53 24.57
N TYR A 121 13.05 4.86 23.43
CA TYR A 121 14.08 5.11 22.42
C TYR A 121 13.43 5.37 21.06
N ARG A 122 14.18 6.04 20.18
CA ARG A 122 13.72 6.32 18.82
C ARG A 122 13.62 5.04 18.00
N LYS A 123 14.71 4.54 17.43
CA LYS A 123 14.70 3.29 16.66
C LYS A 123 15.83 2.38 17.12
N ILE A 124 15.69 1.08 16.85
CA ILE A 124 16.78 0.11 17.03
C ILE A 124 17.97 0.60 16.20
N PRO A 125 19.16 0.78 16.79
CA PRO A 125 20.31 1.27 16.05
C PRO A 125 20.81 0.24 15.03
N ARG A 126 21.53 0.71 14.01
CA ARG A 126 22.19 -0.15 12.99
C ARG A 126 23.41 -0.87 13.57
N ASP A 127 23.18 -1.68 14.60
CA ASP A 127 24.16 -2.50 15.32
C ASP A 127 23.81 -3.98 15.14
N MET A 128 24.76 -4.76 14.61
CA MET A 128 24.52 -6.16 14.26
C MET A 128 24.43 -7.07 15.49
N GLU A 129 25.19 -6.79 16.56
CA GLU A 129 25.16 -7.58 17.78
C GLU A 129 23.82 -7.39 18.50
N LEU A 130 23.33 -6.15 18.57
CA LEU A 130 22.02 -5.87 19.14
C LEU A 130 20.89 -6.46 18.30
N ALA A 131 20.94 -6.30 16.97
CA ALA A 131 19.95 -6.87 16.06
C ALA A 131 19.85 -8.40 16.21
N ALA A 132 21.01 -9.07 16.27
CA ALA A 132 21.11 -10.51 16.45
C ALA A 132 20.43 -10.96 17.76
N ARG A 133 20.72 -10.29 18.88
CA ARG A 133 20.10 -10.61 20.18
C ARG A 133 18.59 -10.37 20.19
N LEU A 134 18.14 -9.24 19.64
CA LEU A 134 16.71 -8.95 19.57
C LEU A 134 15.98 -9.94 18.68
N SER A 135 16.61 -10.40 17.58
CA SER A 135 16.01 -11.35 16.64
C SER A 135 15.66 -12.72 17.24
N GLU A 136 16.16 -13.08 18.42
CA GLU A 136 15.71 -14.31 19.11
C GLU A 136 14.22 -14.24 19.50
N LYS A 137 13.71 -13.03 19.67
CA LYS A 137 12.34 -12.71 20.07
C LYS A 137 11.48 -12.21 18.92
N PHE A 138 11.93 -12.31 17.67
CA PHE A 138 11.14 -11.85 16.51
C PHE A 138 11.37 -12.75 15.32
N ASP A 139 10.35 -12.96 14.50
CA ASP A 139 10.55 -13.53 13.17
C ASP A 139 10.93 -12.39 12.21
N VAL A 140 12.19 -12.42 11.73
CA VAL A 140 12.78 -11.32 10.98
C VAL A 140 12.81 -11.62 9.49
N TYR A 141 12.38 -10.64 8.70
CA TYR A 141 12.41 -10.64 7.25
C TYR A 141 13.32 -9.55 6.73
N SER A 142 14.14 -9.90 5.75
CA SER A 142 14.96 -8.95 5.00
C SER A 142 14.23 -8.53 3.72
N ILE A 143 14.09 -7.23 3.54
CA ILE A 143 13.62 -6.59 2.31
C ILE A 143 14.84 -6.02 1.60
N VAL A 144 15.44 -6.83 0.73
CA VAL A 144 16.64 -6.44 -0.03
C VAL A 144 16.22 -5.65 -1.26
N GLU A 145 16.91 -4.55 -1.57
CA GLU A 145 16.72 -3.86 -2.84
C GLU A 145 17.09 -4.76 -4.02
N ARG A 146 16.38 -4.66 -5.15
CA ARG A 146 16.57 -5.53 -6.32
C ARG A 146 18.03 -5.67 -6.74
N SER A 147 18.73 -4.57 -7.00
CA SER A 147 20.11 -4.64 -7.50
C SER A 147 21.07 -5.24 -6.46
N PRO A 148 21.06 -4.80 -5.19
CA PRO A 148 21.82 -5.47 -4.15
C PRO A 148 21.54 -6.97 -4.02
N PHE A 149 20.28 -7.40 -4.10
CA PHE A 149 19.92 -8.81 -4.00
C PHE A 149 20.72 -9.69 -4.97
N TYR A 150 20.76 -9.33 -6.26
CA TYR A 150 21.46 -10.14 -7.26
C TYR A 150 22.98 -9.96 -7.30
N TYR A 151 23.51 -8.82 -6.83
CA TYR A 151 24.90 -8.44 -7.10
C TYR A 151 25.76 -8.12 -5.88
N ARG A 152 25.18 -8.04 -4.67
CA ARG A 152 25.88 -7.62 -3.45
C ARG A 152 25.87 -8.67 -2.32
N GLY A 153 25.12 -9.76 -2.47
CA GLY A 153 25.19 -10.89 -1.55
C GLY A 153 26.59 -11.50 -1.52
N VAL A 154 27.13 -11.75 -0.33
CA VAL A 154 28.41 -12.43 -0.14
C VAL A 154 28.19 -13.80 0.47
N LYS A 155 29.01 -14.80 0.11
CA LYS A 155 28.94 -16.09 0.79
C LYS A 155 29.23 -15.91 2.27
N ALA A 156 28.37 -16.47 3.10
CA ALA A 156 28.52 -16.46 4.55
C ALA A 156 28.20 -17.86 5.10
N PHE A 157 28.91 -18.21 6.17
CA PHE A 157 28.78 -19.47 6.88
C PHE A 157 28.43 -19.17 8.34
N SER A 158 27.73 -20.10 8.98
CA SER A 158 27.51 -20.05 10.42
C SER A 158 28.83 -20.22 11.19
N ALA A 159 28.80 -19.80 12.46
CA ALA A 159 29.81 -20.15 13.45
C ALA A 159 29.57 -21.55 14.05
N ASP A 160 28.40 -22.14 13.80
CA ASP A 160 28.12 -23.54 14.08
C ASP A 160 28.99 -24.42 13.17
N GLU A 161 29.71 -25.38 13.77
CA GLU A 161 30.59 -26.29 13.03
C GLU A 161 29.81 -27.43 12.36
N GLU A 162 28.59 -27.72 12.84
CA GLU A 162 27.69 -28.73 12.24
C GLU A 162 26.95 -28.18 11.02
N ASP A 163 26.77 -26.86 10.94
CA ASP A 163 26.13 -26.19 9.81
C ASP A 163 27.11 -25.89 8.66
N SER A 164 26.99 -26.69 7.60
CA SER A 164 27.76 -26.51 6.35
C SER A 164 27.02 -25.66 5.29
N THR A 165 25.87 -25.09 5.62
CA THR A 165 25.02 -24.35 4.68
C THR A 165 25.68 -23.05 4.22
N VAL A 166 25.58 -22.77 2.92
CA VAL A 166 26.01 -21.47 2.37
C VAL A 166 24.84 -20.50 2.34
N TYR A 167 24.97 -19.41 3.08
CA TYR A 167 24.03 -18.29 3.09
C TYR A 167 24.49 -17.14 2.19
N ALA A 168 23.55 -16.30 1.79
CA ALA A 168 23.85 -14.99 1.23
C ALA A 168 23.81 -13.94 2.35
N GLY A 169 24.98 -13.37 2.66
CA GLY A 169 25.15 -12.33 3.67
C GLY A 169 24.94 -10.93 3.11
N TYR A 170 24.12 -10.11 3.79
CA TYR A 170 23.87 -8.71 3.44
C TYR A 170 24.11 -7.77 4.62
N GLN A 171 24.64 -6.58 4.32
CA GLN A 171 24.78 -5.49 5.31
C GLN A 171 23.50 -4.63 5.34
N PHE A 172 23.22 -3.96 6.47
CA PHE A 172 22.04 -3.08 6.61
C PHE A 172 21.90 -1.99 5.54
N LYS A 173 22.97 -1.56 4.88
CA LYS A 173 22.87 -0.54 3.81
C LYS A 173 22.23 -1.04 2.51
N HIS A 174 21.97 -2.33 2.39
CA HIS A 174 21.44 -2.97 1.19
C HIS A 174 20.01 -3.51 1.37
N GLN A 175 19.46 -3.38 2.57
CA GLN A 175 18.20 -4.00 2.95
C GLN A 175 17.55 -3.24 4.12
N ASN A 176 16.24 -3.33 4.20
CA ASN A 176 15.52 -3.06 5.45
C ASN A 176 15.18 -4.39 6.11
N LEU A 177 15.13 -4.42 7.43
CA LEU A 177 14.64 -5.54 8.20
C LEU A 177 13.27 -5.21 8.75
N GLN A 178 12.34 -6.13 8.56
CA GLN A 178 11.04 -6.14 9.22
C GLN A 178 10.95 -7.30 10.20
N ALA A 179 10.10 -7.18 11.19
CA ALA A 179 9.90 -8.17 12.22
C ALA A 179 8.41 -8.34 12.53
N THR A 180 7.97 -9.59 12.65
CA THR A 180 6.70 -9.98 13.26
C THR A 180 6.95 -10.54 14.66
N LEU A 181 5.91 -10.52 15.50
CA LEU A 181 6.01 -11.10 16.83
C LEU A 181 6.10 -12.62 16.70
N LYS A 182 6.89 -13.22 17.58
CA LYS A 182 6.99 -14.66 17.75
C LYS A 182 6.03 -15.14 18.85
N PRO A 183 5.27 -16.23 18.63
CA PRO A 183 4.38 -16.80 19.64
C PRO A 183 5.09 -17.20 20.94
N GLY A 184 4.42 -17.01 22.07
CA GLY A 184 4.91 -17.40 23.39
C GLY A 184 5.95 -16.48 24.02
N GLU A 185 6.38 -15.42 23.31
CA GLU A 185 7.34 -14.44 23.80
C GLU A 185 6.67 -13.22 24.42
N THR A 186 7.28 -12.61 25.45
CA THR A 186 6.71 -11.41 26.10
C THR A 186 7.19 -10.12 25.44
N TYR A 187 6.25 -9.26 25.07
CA TYR A 187 6.52 -7.92 24.54
C TYR A 187 5.88 -6.85 25.42
N TYR A 188 6.54 -5.70 25.54
CA TYR A 188 6.12 -4.57 26.36
C TYR A 188 5.80 -3.37 25.48
N TYR A 189 4.69 -2.69 25.77
CA TYR A 189 4.22 -1.52 25.05
C TYR A 189 4.02 -0.31 25.95
N SER A 190 4.23 0.87 25.39
CA SER A 190 3.92 2.15 26.01
C SER A 190 3.44 3.13 24.96
N VAL A 191 2.62 4.10 25.38
CA VAL A 191 2.03 5.11 24.51
C VAL A 191 2.37 6.51 25.03
N VAL A 192 2.76 7.40 24.12
CA VAL A 192 3.04 8.81 24.39
C VAL A 192 2.21 9.69 23.47
N ALA A 193 1.42 10.60 24.05
CA ALA A 193 0.70 11.60 23.26
C ALA A 193 1.61 12.78 22.89
N VAL A 194 1.41 13.37 21.71
CA VAL A 194 2.09 14.60 21.27
C VAL A 194 1.04 15.65 20.93
N ASN A 195 1.19 16.85 21.48
CA ASN A 195 0.25 17.95 21.23
C ASN A 195 0.66 18.79 20.00
N GLU A 196 -0.23 19.68 19.57
CA GLU A 196 -0.02 20.58 18.42
C GLU A 196 1.20 21.50 18.52
N ARG A 197 1.79 21.64 19.71
CA ARG A 197 3.02 22.41 19.96
C ARG A 197 4.27 21.55 19.86
N ASP A 198 4.14 20.34 19.32
CA ASP A 198 5.19 19.31 19.27
C ASP A 198 5.74 18.95 20.67
N GLN A 199 4.90 19.05 21.71
CA GLN A 199 5.30 18.70 23.08
C GLN A 199 4.91 17.26 23.41
N PHE A 200 5.92 16.46 23.73
CA PHE A 200 5.73 15.06 24.13
C PHE A 200 5.24 15.01 25.57
N GLN A 201 4.07 14.39 25.74
CA GLN A 201 3.46 14.17 27.04
C GLN A 201 4.18 13.03 27.79
N GLY A 202 3.64 12.61 28.92
CA GLY A 202 4.22 11.54 29.73
C GLY A 202 3.92 10.19 29.09
N TYR A 203 4.82 9.24 29.26
CA TYR A 203 4.61 7.87 28.79
C TYR A 203 3.73 7.10 29.78
N ALA A 204 2.87 6.23 29.26
CA ALA A 204 2.15 5.27 30.10
C ALA A 204 3.10 4.16 30.56
N GLU A 205 2.95 3.69 31.79
CA GLU A 205 3.77 2.59 32.31
C GLU A 205 3.74 1.38 31.35
N PRO A 206 4.89 0.77 31.03
CA PRO A 206 4.95 -0.34 30.09
C PRO A 206 4.05 -1.51 30.51
N VAL A 207 3.19 -1.96 29.61
CA VAL A 207 2.30 -3.13 29.80
C VAL A 207 2.79 -4.25 28.90
N GLY A 208 2.90 -5.46 29.46
CA GLY A 208 3.39 -6.64 28.75
C GLY A 208 2.28 -7.61 28.38
N ALA A 209 2.40 -8.25 27.22
CA ALA A 209 1.53 -9.35 26.78
C ALA A 209 2.33 -10.41 26.02
N ILE A 210 1.73 -11.58 25.83
CA ILE A 210 2.30 -12.71 25.10
C ILE A 210 1.33 -13.04 23.97
N PRO A 211 1.76 -12.96 22.70
CA PRO A 211 0.91 -13.38 21.60
C PRO A 211 0.87 -14.91 21.57
N MET A 212 -0.32 -15.45 21.43
CA MET A 212 -0.58 -16.88 21.46
C MET A 212 -1.30 -17.29 20.19
N PRO A 213 -0.95 -18.44 19.61
CA PRO A 213 -1.66 -18.88 18.43
C PRO A 213 -3.05 -19.36 18.82
N ASN A 214 -4.02 -19.03 17.98
CA ASN A 214 -5.43 -19.30 18.22
C ASN A 214 -6.05 -20.12 17.09
N PRO A 215 -7.02 -21.00 17.37
CA PRO A 215 -7.84 -21.60 16.33
C PRO A 215 -8.48 -20.51 15.44
N PRO A 216 -8.79 -20.83 14.17
CA PRO A 216 -9.49 -19.89 13.30
C PRO A 216 -10.83 -19.46 13.92
N GLU A 217 -11.30 -18.27 13.55
CA GLU A 217 -12.71 -17.93 13.74
C GLU A 217 -13.58 -18.76 12.78
N PRO A 218 -14.81 -19.14 13.19
CA PRO A 218 -15.79 -19.72 12.29
C PRO A 218 -16.01 -18.86 11.05
N ALA A 219 -16.35 -19.49 9.92
CA ALA A 219 -16.78 -18.76 8.72
C ALA A 219 -17.95 -17.82 9.08
N SER A 220 -17.85 -16.55 8.68
CA SER A 220 -18.85 -15.53 9.02
C SER A 220 -20.21 -15.81 8.37
N ALA A 221 -20.20 -16.48 7.22
CA ALA A 221 -21.38 -16.98 6.53
C ALA A 221 -21.05 -18.27 5.76
N LEU A 222 -22.04 -19.14 5.62
CA LEU A 222 -22.02 -20.30 4.74
C LEU A 222 -23.37 -20.37 4.02
N TYR A 223 -23.33 -20.65 2.72
CA TYR A 223 -24.51 -20.83 1.89
C TYR A 223 -24.43 -22.19 1.22
N ALA A 224 -25.58 -22.87 1.13
CA ALA A 224 -25.70 -24.19 0.52
C ALA A 224 -26.91 -24.21 -0.41
N ASN A 225 -26.75 -24.81 -1.59
CA ASN A 225 -27.85 -25.05 -2.52
C ASN A 225 -27.80 -26.49 -3.01
N TRP A 226 -28.98 -27.06 -3.24
CA TRP A 226 -29.15 -28.37 -3.86
C TRP A 226 -29.77 -28.19 -5.24
N LEU A 227 -29.04 -28.62 -6.26
CA LEU A 227 -29.48 -28.62 -7.66
C LEU A 227 -30.14 -29.97 -7.96
N GLU A 228 -31.47 -30.01 -8.03
CA GLU A 228 -32.23 -31.26 -8.12
C GLU A 228 -31.98 -32.03 -9.42
N ASP A 229 -31.78 -31.30 -10.51
CA ASP A 229 -31.58 -31.81 -11.87
C ASP A 229 -30.18 -32.39 -12.10
N THR A 230 -29.13 -31.76 -11.55
CA THR A 230 -27.75 -32.22 -11.68
C THR A 230 -27.28 -33.11 -10.52
N LYS A 231 -28.05 -33.19 -9.43
CA LYS A 231 -27.66 -33.89 -8.18
C LYS A 231 -26.37 -33.35 -7.58
N GLU A 232 -26.26 -32.03 -7.50
CA GLU A 232 -25.08 -31.34 -6.99
C GLU A 232 -25.43 -30.47 -5.77
N LEU A 233 -24.56 -30.49 -4.75
CA LEU A 233 -24.56 -29.48 -3.69
C LEU A 233 -23.57 -28.38 -4.06
N THR A 234 -24.00 -27.12 -4.06
CA THR A 234 -23.11 -25.97 -4.26
C THR A 234 -23.00 -25.17 -2.96
N PHE A 235 -21.79 -24.72 -2.67
CA PHE A 235 -21.47 -23.96 -1.48
C PHE A 235 -20.70 -22.69 -1.82
N GLU A 236 -20.93 -21.64 -1.03
CA GLU A 236 -20.10 -20.44 -0.96
C GLU A 236 -20.05 -19.97 0.50
N TRP A 237 -18.92 -19.42 0.94
CA TRP A 237 -18.75 -18.98 2.33
C TRP A 237 -17.93 -17.70 2.41
N ASP A 238 -18.11 -16.96 3.50
CA ASP A 238 -17.25 -15.84 3.84
C ASP A 238 -16.15 -16.29 4.79
N TYR A 239 -14.91 -15.97 4.43
CA TYR A 239 -13.79 -16.17 5.35
C TYR A 239 -13.91 -15.26 6.57
N PRO A 240 -13.46 -15.71 7.75
CA PRO A 240 -13.34 -14.84 8.92
C PRO A 240 -12.39 -13.68 8.62
N MET A 241 -12.43 -12.66 9.49
CA MET A 241 -11.56 -11.48 9.35
C MET A 241 -10.08 -11.88 9.30
N GLN A 242 -9.68 -12.86 10.12
CA GLN A 242 -8.34 -13.46 10.11
C GLN A 242 -8.26 -14.79 9.35
N LYS A 243 -8.19 -14.70 8.03
CA LYS A 243 -8.07 -15.87 7.14
C LYS A 243 -6.63 -16.35 6.87
N THR A 244 -5.63 -15.56 7.24
CA THR A 244 -4.21 -15.93 7.07
C THR A 244 -3.91 -17.19 7.88
N GLY A 245 -3.16 -18.13 7.31
CA GLY A 245 -2.82 -19.39 7.97
C GLY A 245 -3.87 -20.50 7.86
N ILE A 246 -5.10 -20.22 7.39
CA ILE A 246 -6.08 -21.29 7.10
C ILE A 246 -5.53 -22.17 5.98
N ALA A 247 -5.26 -23.43 6.32
CA ALA A 247 -4.66 -24.39 5.41
C ALA A 247 -5.71 -25.06 4.53
N GLN A 248 -6.85 -25.44 5.12
CA GLN A 248 -7.87 -26.25 4.48
C GLN A 248 -9.26 -26.00 5.06
N TYR A 249 -10.27 -26.39 4.29
CA TYR A 249 -11.66 -26.47 4.74
C TYR A 249 -12.22 -27.88 4.57
N GLN A 250 -13.23 -28.23 5.37
CA GLN A 250 -14.03 -29.43 5.19
C GLN A 250 -15.51 -29.09 5.37
N LEU A 251 -16.35 -29.59 4.46
CA LEU A 251 -17.80 -29.46 4.52
C LEU A 251 -18.40 -30.70 5.15
N HIS A 252 -19.38 -30.47 6.03
CA HIS A 252 -20.04 -31.50 6.82
C HIS A 252 -21.53 -31.49 6.52
N MET A 253 -22.13 -32.67 6.43
CA MET A 253 -23.57 -32.90 6.41
C MET A 253 -24.00 -33.51 7.75
N ILE A 254 -24.99 -32.90 8.38
CA ILE A 254 -25.46 -33.22 9.73
C ILE A 254 -26.96 -33.53 9.65
N PRO A 255 -27.45 -34.67 10.17
CA PRO A 255 -28.89 -34.91 10.27
C PRO A 255 -29.58 -33.79 11.07
N SER A 256 -30.71 -33.29 10.60
CA SER A 256 -31.46 -32.20 11.27
C SER A 256 -31.81 -32.51 12.73
N THR A 257 -31.96 -33.79 13.08
CA THR A 257 -32.20 -34.28 14.45
C THR A 257 -30.98 -34.18 15.37
N MET A 258 -29.78 -33.95 14.82
CA MET A 258 -28.52 -33.88 15.57
C MET A 258 -28.04 -32.43 15.81
N GLY A 259 -28.90 -31.43 15.57
CA GLY A 259 -28.53 -30.02 15.66
C GLY A 259 -28.09 -29.57 17.06
N ASP A 260 -28.75 -30.06 18.12
CA ASP A 260 -28.40 -29.72 19.50
C ASP A 260 -27.09 -30.38 19.91
N GLN A 261 -26.88 -31.63 19.52
CA GLN A 261 -25.63 -32.38 19.73
C GLN A 261 -24.47 -31.68 19.03
N TYR A 262 -24.67 -31.24 17.78
CA TYR A 262 -23.70 -30.44 17.05
C TYR A 262 -23.37 -29.14 17.78
N ASN A 263 -24.38 -28.39 18.21
CA ASN A 263 -24.17 -27.13 18.93
C ASN A 263 -23.42 -27.31 20.27
N ALA A 264 -23.58 -28.46 20.92
CA ALA A 264 -22.85 -28.81 22.13
C ALA A 264 -21.36 -29.12 21.89
N VAL A 265 -20.98 -29.58 20.68
CA VAL A 265 -19.61 -30.05 20.39
C VAL A 265 -18.83 -29.19 19.39
N LYS A 266 -19.49 -28.28 18.65
CA LYS A 266 -18.87 -27.46 17.59
C LYS A 266 -17.76 -26.50 18.07
N GLY A 267 -17.68 -26.24 19.38
CA GLY A 267 -16.60 -25.47 20.00
C GLY A 267 -15.37 -26.29 20.39
N GLY A 268 -15.42 -27.62 20.21
CA GLY A 268 -14.31 -28.53 20.46
C GLY A 268 -13.40 -28.73 19.25
N VAL A 269 -12.28 -29.45 19.46
CA VAL A 269 -11.26 -29.70 18.43
C VAL A 269 -11.74 -30.65 17.33
N ALA A 270 -12.69 -31.53 17.64
CA ALA A 270 -13.29 -32.47 16.70
C ALA A 270 -14.76 -32.75 17.05
N ILE A 271 -15.57 -33.06 16.04
CA ILE A 271 -16.95 -33.54 16.22
C ILE A 271 -16.90 -35.08 16.33
N PRO A 272 -17.48 -35.69 17.39
CA PRO A 272 -17.55 -37.15 17.53
C PRO A 272 -18.17 -37.86 16.32
N GLU A 273 -17.64 -39.05 16.00
CA GLU A 273 -18.17 -39.91 14.94
C GLU A 273 -19.68 -40.19 15.14
N GLY A 274 -20.47 -40.01 14.07
CA GLY A 274 -21.92 -40.22 14.06
C GLY A 274 -22.78 -38.95 14.22
N ILE A 275 -22.19 -37.79 14.55
CA ILE A 275 -22.91 -36.50 14.61
C ILE A 275 -22.84 -35.79 13.25
N SER A 276 -21.68 -35.78 12.59
CA SER A 276 -21.49 -35.18 11.27
C SER A 276 -20.81 -36.15 10.30
N HIS A 277 -21.07 -35.95 9.00
CA HIS A 277 -20.45 -36.71 7.92
C HIS A 277 -19.71 -35.74 6.99
N PRO A 278 -18.38 -35.85 6.84
CA PRO A 278 -17.65 -35.08 5.85
C PRO A 278 -18.14 -35.39 4.43
N ILE A 279 -18.40 -34.35 3.65
CA ILE A 279 -18.90 -34.48 2.27
C ILE A 279 -17.96 -33.89 1.22
N GLY A 280 -17.03 -33.03 1.62
CA GLY A 280 -16.03 -32.46 0.73
C GLY A 280 -14.96 -31.70 1.50
N MET A 281 -13.80 -31.51 0.88
CA MET A 281 -12.69 -30.74 1.46
C MET A 281 -11.88 -30.07 0.37
N GLY A 282 -11.13 -29.04 0.74
CA GLY A 282 -10.26 -28.33 -0.19
C GLY A 282 -9.21 -27.49 0.52
N LEU A 283 -8.22 -27.04 -0.23
CA LEU A 283 -7.17 -26.15 0.25
C LEU A 283 -7.67 -24.71 0.33
N VAL A 284 -7.24 -24.00 1.36
CA VAL A 284 -7.36 -22.55 1.50
C VAL A 284 -5.97 -21.89 1.44
N GLY A 285 -4.97 -22.56 2.03
CA GLY A 285 -3.59 -22.11 2.12
C GLY A 285 -2.85 -22.16 0.78
N SER A 286 -1.58 -21.69 0.77
CA SER A 286 -0.72 -21.69 -0.42
C SER A 286 -1.27 -20.91 -1.62
N GLY A 287 -2.17 -19.96 -1.36
CA GLY A 287 -2.77 -19.09 -2.37
C GLY A 287 -4.10 -19.59 -2.94
N ALA A 288 -4.58 -20.79 -2.58
CA ALA A 288 -5.86 -21.33 -3.00
C ALA A 288 -7.03 -20.68 -2.23
N LEU A 289 -7.31 -19.40 -2.46
CA LEU A 289 -8.32 -18.62 -1.71
C LEU A 289 -9.73 -18.67 -2.34
N ALA A 290 -10.08 -19.77 -3.01
CA ALA A 290 -11.43 -19.97 -3.53
C ALA A 290 -12.40 -20.26 -2.38
N ASN A 291 -13.49 -19.50 -2.30
CA ASN A 291 -14.46 -19.58 -1.22
C ASN A 291 -15.80 -20.19 -1.67
N TYR A 292 -15.75 -21.06 -2.66
CA TYR A 292 -16.89 -21.76 -3.23
C TYR A 292 -16.50 -23.18 -3.63
N THR A 293 -17.47 -24.09 -3.70
CA THR A 293 -17.24 -25.45 -4.23
C THR A 293 -18.53 -26.12 -4.65
N THR A 294 -18.43 -27.14 -5.51
CA THR A 294 -19.54 -27.98 -5.96
C THR A 294 -19.19 -29.43 -5.67
N ILE A 295 -20.11 -30.15 -5.04
CA ILE A 295 -19.94 -31.55 -4.68
C ILE A 295 -21.04 -32.36 -5.38
N PRO A 296 -20.69 -33.22 -6.35
CA PRO A 296 -21.63 -34.16 -6.94
C PRO A 296 -22.10 -35.19 -5.90
N MET A 297 -23.41 -35.39 -5.81
CA MET A 297 -24.06 -36.31 -4.87
C MET A 297 -25.12 -37.16 -5.60
N PRO A 298 -24.70 -38.04 -6.53
CA PRO A 298 -25.64 -38.77 -7.40
C PRO A 298 -26.63 -39.64 -6.63
N ASP A 299 -26.23 -40.15 -5.45
CA ASP A 299 -27.05 -41.04 -4.63
C ASP A 299 -27.92 -40.31 -3.59
N LEU A 300 -27.78 -38.99 -3.44
CA LEU A 300 -28.49 -38.21 -2.44
C LEU A 300 -29.86 -37.75 -2.97
N THR A 301 -30.92 -38.00 -2.21
CA THR A 301 -32.28 -37.57 -2.55
C THR A 301 -32.60 -36.19 -1.98
N THR A 302 -33.51 -35.44 -2.63
CA THR A 302 -33.99 -34.15 -2.13
C THR A 302 -34.56 -34.25 -0.70
N GLU A 303 -35.23 -35.37 -0.38
CA GLU A 303 -35.78 -35.58 0.97
C GLU A 303 -34.68 -35.76 2.03
N GLN A 304 -33.59 -36.45 1.70
CA GLN A 304 -32.43 -36.54 2.59
C GLN A 304 -31.77 -35.16 2.79
N VAL A 305 -31.68 -34.34 1.74
CA VAL A 305 -31.16 -32.97 1.83
C VAL A 305 -32.02 -32.11 2.76
N LYS A 306 -33.35 -32.14 2.62
CA LYS A 306 -34.27 -31.40 3.50
C LYS A 306 -34.13 -31.79 4.97
N ASN A 307 -33.87 -33.08 5.21
CA ASN A 307 -33.64 -33.63 6.55
C ASN A 307 -32.19 -33.48 7.04
N SER A 308 -31.35 -32.73 6.31
CA SER A 308 -29.95 -32.46 6.65
C SER A 308 -29.69 -30.97 6.88
N ARG A 309 -28.58 -30.68 7.54
CA ARG A 309 -27.98 -29.36 7.75
C ARG A 309 -26.52 -29.42 7.35
N PHE A 310 -25.95 -28.28 7.00
CA PHE A 310 -24.58 -28.20 6.52
C PHE A 310 -23.75 -27.25 7.38
N ALA A 311 -22.46 -27.56 7.50
CA ALA A 311 -21.50 -26.69 8.16
C ALA A 311 -20.15 -26.77 7.44
N ILE A 312 -19.35 -25.71 7.60
CA ILE A 312 -17.96 -25.67 7.15
C ILE A 312 -17.03 -25.64 8.37
N GLN A 313 -16.01 -26.48 8.30
CA GLN A 313 -14.89 -26.50 9.23
C GLN A 313 -13.71 -25.82 8.54
N LEU A 314 -13.15 -24.80 9.19
CA LEU A 314 -11.90 -24.15 8.77
C LEU A 314 -10.78 -24.65 9.67
N MET A 315 -9.62 -24.97 9.09
CA MET A 315 -8.51 -25.59 9.83
C MET A 315 -7.20 -24.84 9.62
N LYS A 316 -6.47 -24.62 10.71
CA LYS A 316 -5.09 -24.12 10.78
C LYS A 316 -4.22 -25.15 11.52
N ALA A 317 -2.91 -24.89 11.66
CA ALA A 317 -2.02 -25.79 12.39
C ALA A 317 -2.40 -25.90 13.88
N GLU A 318 -3.04 -24.86 14.42
CA GLU A 318 -3.29 -24.67 15.84
C GLU A 318 -4.71 -25.08 16.26
N GLY A 319 -5.54 -25.46 15.29
CA GLY A 319 -6.86 -25.99 15.56
C GLY A 319 -7.83 -25.82 14.41
N SER A 320 -9.12 -25.98 14.71
CA SER A 320 -10.20 -25.81 13.75
C SER A 320 -11.41 -25.14 14.36
N SER A 321 -12.28 -24.61 13.51
CA SER A 321 -13.52 -23.96 13.92
C SER A 321 -14.64 -24.34 12.97
N PHE A 322 -15.84 -24.51 13.52
CA PHE A 322 -17.01 -24.91 12.76
C PHE A 322 -18.02 -23.77 12.67
N SER A 323 -18.63 -23.59 11.48
CA SER A 323 -19.66 -22.59 11.25
C SER A 323 -20.97 -22.90 11.98
N HIS A 324 -21.93 -21.98 11.90
CA HIS A 324 -23.32 -22.32 12.22
C HIS A 324 -23.89 -23.31 11.18
N LEU A 325 -24.92 -24.06 11.59
CA LEU A 325 -25.66 -24.95 10.71
C LEU A 325 -26.51 -24.15 9.73
N VAL A 326 -26.48 -24.54 8.46
CA VAL A 326 -27.28 -23.92 7.40
C VAL A 326 -28.14 -24.95 6.67
N GLU A 327 -29.28 -24.49 6.17
CA GLU A 327 -30.16 -25.28 5.32
C GLU A 327 -29.77 -25.09 3.85
N ALA A 328 -29.84 -26.16 3.06
CA ALA A 328 -29.66 -26.03 1.62
C ALA A 328 -30.93 -25.50 0.98
N ARG A 329 -30.81 -24.44 0.18
CA ARG A 329 -31.89 -23.99 -0.71
C ARG A 329 -32.07 -25.01 -1.84
N ILE A 330 -33.30 -25.49 -2.01
CA ILE A 330 -33.66 -26.40 -3.10
C ILE A 330 -33.92 -25.58 -4.38
N THR A 331 -33.24 -25.92 -5.47
CA THR A 331 -33.34 -25.22 -6.76
C THR A 331 -32.85 -26.12 -7.91
N ASP A 332 -32.78 -25.60 -9.13
CA ASP A 332 -32.24 -26.30 -10.31
C ASP A 332 -31.09 -25.51 -10.95
N SER A 333 -30.35 -26.16 -11.85
CA SER A 333 -29.24 -25.55 -12.60
C SER A 333 -29.66 -24.32 -13.43
N SER A 334 -30.96 -24.15 -13.72
CA SER A 334 -31.51 -22.95 -14.37
C SER A 334 -31.39 -21.66 -13.56
N ALA A 335 -31.20 -21.76 -12.24
CA ALA A 335 -30.97 -20.62 -11.36
C ALA A 335 -29.51 -20.14 -11.33
N LEU A 336 -28.59 -20.89 -11.95
CA LEU A 336 -27.18 -20.51 -11.99
C LEU A 336 -26.98 -19.24 -12.83
N PRO A 337 -26.05 -18.36 -12.43
CA PRO A 337 -25.74 -17.18 -13.23
C PRO A 337 -25.16 -17.60 -14.59
N PRO A 338 -25.28 -16.74 -15.63
CA PRO A 338 -24.69 -17.03 -16.93
C PRO A 338 -23.17 -17.14 -16.81
N LYS A 339 -22.59 -18.12 -17.50
CA LYS A 339 -21.14 -18.33 -17.49
C LYS A 339 -20.40 -17.04 -17.89
N PRO A 340 -19.45 -16.55 -17.08
CA PRO A 340 -18.71 -15.34 -17.42
C PRO A 340 -17.79 -15.58 -18.61
N LEU A 341 -17.82 -14.65 -19.55
CA LEU A 341 -16.82 -14.50 -20.62
C LEU A 341 -15.88 -13.37 -20.21
N PHE A 342 -14.59 -13.51 -20.47
CA PHE A 342 -13.64 -12.44 -20.19
C PHE A 342 -12.50 -12.41 -21.21
N SER A 343 -11.79 -11.29 -21.22
CA SER A 343 -10.55 -11.10 -21.97
C SER A 343 -9.53 -10.35 -21.10
N THR A 344 -8.25 -10.58 -21.37
CA THR A 344 -7.16 -9.85 -20.72
C THR A 344 -6.41 -9.05 -21.78
N VAL A 345 -6.15 -7.78 -21.51
CA VAL A 345 -5.51 -6.87 -22.47
C VAL A 345 -4.45 -6.04 -21.76
N ASP A 346 -3.31 -5.82 -22.44
CA ASP A 346 -2.28 -4.88 -21.99
C ASP A 346 -2.78 -3.44 -22.10
N MET A 347 -2.55 -2.65 -21.06
CA MET A 347 -3.10 -1.30 -21.00
C MET A 347 -2.30 -0.37 -21.92
N PRO A 348 -2.96 0.33 -22.87
CA PRO A 348 -2.25 1.25 -23.75
C PRO A 348 -1.75 2.49 -23.00
N ASN A 349 -0.68 3.09 -23.50
CA ASN A 349 -0.08 4.35 -23.02
C ASN A 349 0.36 4.32 -21.54
N ASP A 350 0.68 3.15 -20.99
CA ASP A 350 1.13 2.98 -19.61
C ASP A 350 2.65 2.74 -19.50
N LYS A 351 3.13 2.53 -18.27
CA LYS A 351 4.55 2.27 -17.98
C LYS A 351 4.92 0.79 -18.08
N GLY A 352 4.03 -0.05 -18.62
CA GLY A 352 4.16 -1.50 -18.62
C GLY A 352 3.92 -2.06 -17.24
N ASP A 353 2.91 -1.57 -16.53
CA ASP A 353 2.61 -2.03 -15.18
C ASP A 353 1.14 -2.34 -14.98
N ARG A 354 0.30 -2.30 -16.02
CA ARG A 354 -1.14 -2.58 -15.89
C ARG A 354 -1.66 -3.51 -16.97
N LEU A 355 -2.47 -4.48 -16.55
CA LEU A 355 -3.34 -5.27 -17.43
C LEU A 355 -4.80 -4.95 -17.09
N SER A 356 -5.70 -5.01 -18.06
CA SER A 356 -7.15 -4.94 -17.84
C SER A 356 -7.77 -6.32 -18.06
N VAL A 357 -8.48 -6.83 -17.06
CA VAL A 357 -9.36 -8.00 -17.18
C VAL A 357 -10.78 -7.49 -17.42
N ILE A 358 -11.39 -7.82 -18.55
CA ILE A 358 -12.67 -7.26 -19.00
C ILE A 358 -13.67 -8.40 -19.20
N TRP A 359 -14.80 -8.37 -18.50
CA TRP A 359 -15.85 -9.39 -18.57
C TRP A 359 -17.23 -8.84 -18.97
N ASP A 360 -17.36 -7.53 -19.10
CA ASP A 360 -18.58 -6.90 -19.57
C ASP A 360 -18.30 -5.58 -20.32
N LEU A 361 -19.32 -5.09 -21.02
CA LEU A 361 -19.32 -3.76 -21.61
C LEU A 361 -19.33 -2.66 -20.53
N PRO A 362 -19.00 -1.41 -20.87
CA PRO A 362 -19.07 -0.28 -19.94
C PRO A 362 -20.42 -0.15 -19.25
N ILE A 363 -20.40 0.21 -17.97
CA ILE A 363 -21.62 0.34 -17.16
C ILE A 363 -21.82 1.81 -16.80
N ALA A 364 -22.96 2.36 -17.19
CA ALA A 364 -23.37 3.71 -16.81
C ALA A 364 -24.63 3.62 -15.95
N PHE A 365 -24.63 4.34 -14.83
CA PHE A 365 -25.73 4.29 -13.87
C PHE A 365 -25.88 5.61 -13.14
N VAL A 366 -27.13 5.99 -12.86
CA VAL A 366 -27.47 7.17 -12.08
C VAL A 366 -27.08 6.96 -10.63
N THR A 367 -26.43 7.96 -10.02
CA THR A 367 -25.96 7.91 -8.63
C THR A 367 -26.80 8.79 -7.72
N LYS A 368 -27.20 9.98 -8.18
CA LYS A 368 -27.96 10.95 -7.38
C LYS A 368 -28.68 11.97 -8.25
N THR A 369 -29.84 12.44 -7.77
CA THR A 369 -30.52 13.60 -8.35
C THR A 369 -30.48 14.82 -7.43
N THR A 370 -30.58 16.02 -8.00
CA THR A 370 -30.63 17.29 -7.25
C THR A 370 -31.58 18.26 -7.95
N SER A 371 -32.49 18.88 -7.18
CA SER A 371 -33.36 19.91 -7.74
C SER A 371 -32.60 21.19 -8.08
N LEU A 372 -32.88 21.76 -9.25
CA LEU A 372 -32.27 23.00 -9.73
C LEU A 372 -33.17 24.22 -9.52
N ASN A 373 -34.42 24.03 -9.09
CA ASN A 373 -35.35 25.13 -8.85
C ASN A 373 -36.32 24.82 -7.71
N LYS A 374 -36.85 25.88 -7.07
CA LYS A 374 -37.78 25.75 -5.93
C LYS A 374 -39.04 24.93 -6.25
N ASN A 375 -39.48 24.94 -7.50
CA ASN A 375 -40.68 24.24 -7.95
C ASN A 375 -40.41 22.78 -8.35
N ASN A 376 -39.16 22.31 -8.27
CA ASN A 376 -38.71 20.95 -8.59
C ASN A 376 -39.09 20.45 -10.00
N THR A 377 -39.26 21.37 -10.96
CA THR A 377 -39.54 21.03 -12.36
C THR A 377 -38.28 20.81 -13.17
N LYS A 378 -37.09 21.09 -12.60
CA LYS A 378 -35.79 20.86 -13.22
C LYS A 378 -34.88 20.08 -12.27
N LEU A 379 -34.39 18.93 -12.72
CA LEU A 379 -33.45 18.10 -11.96
C LEU A 379 -32.09 18.05 -12.66
N LYS A 380 -31.03 18.05 -11.85
CA LYS A 380 -29.70 17.58 -12.24
C LYS A 380 -29.60 16.11 -11.88
N ILE A 381 -29.24 15.27 -12.85
CA ILE A 381 -28.98 13.85 -12.68
C ILE A 381 -27.49 13.65 -12.73
N ASN A 382 -26.87 13.13 -11.68
CA ASN A 382 -25.47 12.72 -11.73
C ASN A 382 -25.42 11.22 -12.01
N TYR A 383 -24.49 10.82 -12.86
CA TYR A 383 -24.28 9.42 -13.20
C TYR A 383 -22.80 9.08 -13.12
N GLN A 384 -22.50 7.81 -12.93
CA GLN A 384 -21.15 7.26 -12.98
C GLN A 384 -21.03 6.36 -14.21
N LEU A 385 -19.83 6.29 -14.74
CA LEU A 385 -19.47 5.45 -15.87
C LEU A 385 -18.24 4.62 -15.52
N ASN A 386 -18.44 3.32 -15.38
CA ASN A 386 -17.38 2.35 -15.10
C ASN A 386 -16.93 1.71 -16.43
N LYS A 387 -15.69 1.99 -16.82
CA LYS A 387 -15.08 1.46 -18.04
C LYS A 387 -13.55 1.48 -17.92
N THR A 388 -12.88 0.63 -18.70
CA THR A 388 -11.43 0.73 -18.91
C THR A 388 -11.09 1.80 -19.98
N GLU A 389 -9.83 2.22 -20.05
CA GLU A 389 -9.32 3.15 -21.08
C GLU A 389 -9.48 2.59 -22.50
N ILE A 390 -9.52 1.26 -22.64
CA ILE A 390 -9.66 0.53 -23.92
C ILE A 390 -11.09 0.60 -24.46
N GLN A 391 -12.08 0.66 -23.57
CA GLN A 391 -13.49 0.80 -23.89
C GLN A 391 -13.80 2.28 -24.19
N LYS A 392 -13.73 2.65 -25.47
CA LYS A 392 -14.05 3.99 -25.98
C LYS A 392 -15.54 4.06 -26.29
N LEU A 393 -16.21 5.02 -25.68
CA LEU A 393 -17.61 5.32 -25.93
C LEU A 393 -17.72 6.61 -26.74
N SER A 394 -18.58 6.62 -27.75
CA SER A 394 -18.92 7.81 -28.53
C SER A 394 -20.15 8.52 -27.98
N ASN A 395 -21.17 7.78 -27.54
CA ASN A 395 -22.43 8.32 -27.06
C ASN A 395 -23.03 7.45 -25.95
N ILE A 396 -23.70 8.09 -25.00
CA ILE A 396 -24.56 7.44 -24.00
C ILE A 396 -25.95 8.04 -24.14
N TYR A 397 -26.97 7.21 -24.29
CA TYR A 397 -28.35 7.64 -24.44
C TYR A 397 -29.11 7.33 -23.15
N PHE A 398 -29.69 8.34 -22.53
CA PHE A 398 -30.56 8.20 -21.35
C PHE A 398 -32.00 8.47 -21.76
N GLN A 399 -32.86 7.49 -21.53
CA GLN A 399 -34.30 7.57 -21.78
C GLN A 399 -35.00 7.55 -20.43
N PHE A 400 -35.77 8.59 -20.11
CA PHE A 400 -36.53 8.65 -18.85
C PHE A 400 -38.02 8.44 -19.11
N PHE A 401 -38.64 7.67 -18.22
CA PHE A 401 -40.03 7.25 -18.29
C PHE A 401 -40.74 7.64 -16.99
N ILE A 402 -42.03 7.94 -17.13
CA ILE A 402 -42.94 7.89 -15.98
C ILE A 402 -43.15 6.41 -15.66
N PRO A 403 -43.07 5.97 -14.39
CA PRO A 403 -43.25 4.58 -14.03
C PRO A 403 -44.54 3.99 -14.60
N GLY A 404 -44.43 2.85 -15.30
CA GLY A 404 -45.54 2.16 -15.96
C GLY A 404 -45.81 2.59 -17.41
N GLU A 405 -45.18 3.65 -17.91
CA GLU A 405 -45.26 4.04 -19.32
C GLU A 405 -44.20 3.35 -20.18
N THR A 406 -44.54 3.04 -21.44
CA THR A 406 -43.63 2.40 -22.40
C THR A 406 -42.90 3.38 -23.31
N LYS A 407 -43.33 4.65 -23.35
CA LYS A 407 -42.71 5.71 -24.15
C LYS A 407 -41.92 6.64 -23.24
N PRO A 408 -40.65 6.96 -23.57
CA PRO A 408 -39.91 7.91 -22.77
C PRO A 408 -40.47 9.32 -23.00
N PHE A 409 -40.59 10.11 -21.93
CA PHE A 409 -40.97 11.52 -22.06
C PHE A 409 -39.78 12.38 -22.51
N ILE A 410 -38.54 11.87 -22.37
CA ILE A 410 -37.33 12.52 -22.86
C ILE A 410 -36.24 11.50 -23.17
N VAL A 411 -35.47 11.80 -24.22
CA VAL A 411 -34.25 11.09 -24.58
C VAL A 411 -33.10 12.10 -24.62
N ILE A 412 -32.06 11.85 -23.84
CA ILE A 412 -30.87 12.69 -23.75
C ILE A 412 -29.70 11.93 -24.38
N ASN A 413 -29.03 12.53 -25.36
CA ASN A 413 -27.80 12.01 -25.94
C ASN A 413 -26.60 12.74 -25.31
N GLU A 414 -25.88 12.02 -24.45
CA GLU A 414 -24.67 12.51 -23.81
C GLU A 414 -23.45 12.18 -24.68
N PHE A 415 -23.02 13.16 -25.47
CA PHE A 415 -21.81 13.06 -26.29
C PHE A 415 -20.56 13.49 -25.52
N TYR A 416 -20.68 14.47 -24.61
CA TYR A 416 -19.58 14.98 -23.80
C TYR A 416 -19.75 14.49 -22.37
N GLN A 417 -19.16 13.34 -22.05
CA GLN A 417 -19.28 12.65 -20.75
C GLN A 417 -18.85 13.52 -19.56
N ASP A 418 -19.71 14.42 -19.12
CA ASP A 418 -19.53 15.39 -18.04
C ASP A 418 -20.07 14.87 -16.70
N PHE A 419 -20.58 13.63 -16.71
CA PHE A 419 -21.15 12.91 -15.58
C PHE A 419 -22.41 13.57 -14.99
N SER A 420 -23.04 14.50 -15.73
CA SER A 420 -24.27 15.14 -15.27
C SER A 420 -25.25 15.56 -16.37
N LEU A 421 -26.52 15.21 -16.20
CA LEU A 421 -27.58 15.54 -17.15
C LEU A 421 -28.55 16.56 -16.54
N LYS A 422 -29.21 17.35 -17.38
CA LYS A 422 -30.31 18.23 -16.98
C LYS A 422 -31.63 17.69 -17.51
N LEU A 423 -32.57 17.50 -16.61
CA LEU A 423 -33.87 16.88 -16.87
C LEU A 423 -34.99 17.88 -16.53
N ASN A 424 -35.94 18.08 -17.47
CA ASN A 424 -37.18 18.80 -17.18
C ASN A 424 -38.29 17.78 -16.89
N ILE A 425 -39.01 17.96 -15.78
CA ILE A 425 -40.13 17.10 -15.41
C ILE A 425 -41.37 17.48 -16.22
N PRO A 426 -42.16 16.51 -16.72
CA PRO A 426 -43.41 16.78 -17.43
C PRO A 426 -44.38 17.64 -16.62
N ASN A 427 -45.10 18.54 -17.29
CA ASN A 427 -46.07 19.42 -16.63
C ASN A 427 -47.15 18.60 -15.92
N GLY A 428 -47.38 18.88 -14.63
CA GLY A 428 -48.41 18.23 -13.82
C GLY A 428 -47.99 16.87 -13.23
N TYR A 429 -46.81 16.35 -13.55
CA TYR A 429 -46.28 15.13 -12.94
C TYR A 429 -45.53 15.45 -11.64
N ASP A 430 -45.86 14.75 -10.56
CA ASP A 430 -45.10 14.81 -9.32
C ASP A 430 -43.90 13.86 -9.38
N TYR A 431 -42.70 14.44 -9.56
CA TYR A 431 -41.45 13.66 -9.63
C TYR A 431 -41.22 12.76 -8.41
N ARG A 432 -41.83 13.03 -7.25
CA ARG A 432 -41.74 12.18 -6.05
C ARG A 432 -42.37 10.80 -6.24
N GLN A 433 -43.19 10.62 -7.26
CA GLN A 433 -43.72 9.30 -7.64
C GLN A 433 -42.65 8.39 -8.26
N GLY A 434 -41.47 8.94 -8.56
CA GLY A 434 -40.34 8.20 -9.12
C GLY A 434 -40.18 8.41 -10.61
N LEU A 435 -39.09 7.88 -11.16
CA LEU A 435 -38.79 7.87 -12.59
C LEU A 435 -38.10 6.54 -12.91
N ASP A 436 -38.32 6.02 -14.11
CA ASP A 436 -37.54 4.88 -14.60
C ASP A 436 -36.57 5.38 -15.67
N VAL A 437 -35.34 4.88 -15.67
CA VAL A 437 -34.30 5.27 -16.63
C VAL A 437 -33.78 4.04 -17.36
N LYS A 438 -33.69 4.16 -18.68
CA LYS A 438 -33.04 3.19 -19.57
C LYS A 438 -31.83 3.85 -20.21
N ILE A 439 -30.71 3.14 -20.21
CA ILE A 439 -29.41 3.64 -20.63
C ILE A 439 -28.87 2.69 -21.70
N THR A 440 -28.56 3.24 -22.87
CA THR A 440 -27.90 2.51 -23.96
C THR A 440 -26.65 3.26 -24.41
N MET A 441 -25.71 2.56 -25.03
CA MET A 441 -24.40 3.12 -25.35
C MET A 441 -23.98 2.78 -26.77
N LYS A 442 -23.13 3.62 -27.35
CA LYS A 442 -22.38 3.33 -28.57
C LYS A 442 -20.89 3.48 -28.28
N GLY A 443 -20.11 2.51 -28.71
CA GLY A 443 -18.67 2.48 -28.49
C GLY A 443 -17.92 1.64 -29.51
N ASN A 444 -16.61 1.47 -29.28
CA ASN A 444 -15.80 0.53 -30.03
C ASN A 444 -16.01 -0.90 -29.48
N GLY A 445 -16.23 -1.86 -30.38
CA GLY A 445 -16.45 -3.26 -30.04
C GLY A 445 -17.86 -3.73 -30.38
N GLU A 446 -18.06 -5.04 -30.27
CA GLU A 446 -19.33 -5.71 -30.57
C GLU A 446 -20.23 -5.77 -29.33
N GLY A 447 -21.52 -6.04 -29.52
CA GLY A 447 -22.48 -6.30 -28.43
C GLY A 447 -23.29 -5.09 -27.94
N TYR A 448 -22.90 -3.86 -28.27
CA TYR A 448 -23.63 -2.64 -27.86
C TYR A 448 -25.07 -2.57 -28.38
N GLU A 449 -25.37 -3.20 -29.52
CA GLU A 449 -26.70 -3.17 -30.17
C GLU A 449 -27.79 -3.80 -29.29
N ASN A 450 -27.42 -4.79 -28.48
CA ASN A 450 -28.31 -5.51 -27.59
C ASN A 450 -28.03 -5.23 -26.10
N TYR A 451 -27.23 -4.19 -25.82
CA TYR A 451 -26.83 -3.84 -24.46
C TYR A 451 -27.67 -2.71 -23.89
N GLU A 452 -28.42 -3.03 -22.86
CA GLU A 452 -29.35 -2.13 -22.18
C GLU A 452 -29.18 -2.22 -20.67
N LEU A 453 -29.06 -1.06 -20.04
CA LEU A 453 -29.10 -0.92 -18.60
C LEU A 453 -30.38 -0.20 -18.20
N ALA A 454 -31.00 -0.58 -17.09
CA ALA A 454 -32.13 0.16 -16.54
C ALA A 454 -32.08 0.25 -15.01
N GLN A 455 -32.57 1.37 -14.50
CA GLN A 455 -32.70 1.65 -13.08
C GLN A 455 -34.03 2.32 -12.77
N LYS A 456 -34.51 2.06 -11.56
CA LYS A 456 -35.69 2.69 -10.98
C LYS A 456 -35.24 3.77 -10.01
N LEU A 457 -35.59 5.02 -10.27
CA LEU A 457 -35.33 6.14 -9.35
C LEU A 457 -36.56 6.34 -8.46
N ARG A 458 -36.36 6.32 -7.15
CA ARG A 458 -37.44 6.39 -6.15
C ARG A 458 -37.18 7.52 -5.16
N TRP A 459 -38.26 8.06 -4.60
CA TRP A 459 -38.18 9.16 -3.65
C TRP A 459 -37.63 8.66 -2.31
N ASP A 460 -36.47 9.18 -1.94
CA ASP A 460 -35.84 8.95 -0.66
C ASP A 460 -36.27 10.04 0.33
N LYS A 461 -36.87 9.64 1.45
CA LYS A 461 -37.42 10.57 2.45
C LYS A 461 -36.34 11.24 3.29
N ASP A 462 -35.20 10.58 3.49
CA ASP A 462 -34.12 11.08 4.34
C ASP A 462 -33.23 12.05 3.55
N MET A 463 -32.94 11.71 2.29
CA MET A 463 -32.16 12.53 1.37
C MET A 463 -33.00 13.61 0.68
N MET A 464 -34.34 13.53 0.77
CA MET A 464 -35.30 14.46 0.17
C MET A 464 -35.06 14.64 -1.35
N THR A 465 -34.75 13.55 -2.05
CA THR A 465 -34.42 13.55 -3.47
C THR A 465 -34.73 12.20 -4.12
N LEU A 466 -34.74 12.12 -5.45
CA LEU A 466 -34.80 10.83 -6.13
C LEU A 466 -33.43 10.14 -6.06
N MET A 467 -33.42 8.91 -5.56
CA MET A 467 -32.24 8.06 -5.49
C MET A 467 -32.47 6.81 -6.34
N PRO A 468 -31.42 6.23 -6.94
CA PRO A 468 -31.52 4.91 -7.56
C PRO A 468 -31.94 3.87 -6.50
N GLY A 469 -32.84 2.96 -6.88
CA GLY A 469 -33.16 1.78 -6.08
C GLY A 469 -32.02 0.77 -6.09
N GLU A 470 -32.22 -0.36 -5.40
CA GLU A 470 -31.24 -1.44 -5.29
C GLU A 470 -31.06 -2.23 -6.58
N GLU A 471 -32.09 -2.24 -7.44
CA GLU A 471 -32.11 -2.98 -8.69
C GLU A 471 -31.20 -2.36 -9.76
N LEU A 472 -30.46 -3.21 -10.47
CA LEU A 472 -29.74 -2.85 -11.69
C LEU A 472 -30.11 -3.87 -12.76
N TRP A 473 -30.88 -3.45 -13.74
CA TRP A 473 -31.31 -4.33 -14.81
C TRP A 473 -30.32 -4.27 -15.96
N ARG A 474 -29.86 -5.43 -16.43
CA ARG A 474 -29.03 -5.60 -17.62
C ARG A 474 -29.76 -6.53 -18.58
N ASN A 475 -30.08 -6.02 -19.77
CA ASN A 475 -30.80 -6.76 -20.82
C ASN A 475 -32.08 -7.44 -20.32
N GLY A 476 -32.82 -6.77 -19.42
CA GLY A 476 -34.06 -7.27 -18.85
C GLY A 476 -33.92 -8.24 -17.67
N VAL A 477 -32.70 -8.51 -17.19
CA VAL A 477 -32.43 -9.33 -16.00
C VAL A 477 -31.88 -8.45 -14.88
N ASP A 478 -32.41 -8.57 -13.66
CA ASP A 478 -31.83 -7.89 -12.51
C ASP A 478 -30.50 -8.55 -12.12
N VAL A 479 -29.43 -7.76 -12.12
CA VAL A 479 -28.07 -8.18 -11.77
C VAL A 479 -27.60 -7.55 -10.47
N SER A 480 -28.45 -6.84 -9.72
CA SER A 480 -28.11 -6.19 -8.45
C SER A 480 -27.38 -7.10 -7.45
N HIS A 481 -27.80 -8.35 -7.35
CA HIS A 481 -27.21 -9.36 -6.46
C HIS A 481 -26.04 -10.15 -7.05
N ILE A 482 -25.71 -9.92 -8.33
CA ILE A 482 -24.61 -10.62 -8.99
C ILE A 482 -23.27 -9.96 -8.68
N GLN A 483 -22.28 -10.78 -8.39
CA GLN A 483 -20.89 -10.39 -8.15
C GLN A 483 -19.98 -11.09 -9.15
N ASN A 484 -18.88 -10.44 -9.51
CA ASN A 484 -17.81 -11.01 -10.33
C ASN A 484 -16.55 -11.09 -9.49
N VAL A 485 -16.00 -12.29 -9.32
CA VAL A 485 -14.80 -12.56 -8.55
C VAL A 485 -13.67 -12.85 -9.50
N VAL A 486 -12.61 -12.05 -9.45
CA VAL A 486 -11.43 -12.21 -10.29
C VAL A 486 -10.36 -12.92 -9.51
N TYR A 487 -9.81 -13.98 -10.10
CA TYR A 487 -8.66 -14.72 -9.62
C TYR A 487 -7.47 -14.55 -10.55
N ARG A 488 -6.27 -14.66 -9.99
CA ARG A 488 -4.99 -14.55 -10.70
C ARG A 488 -4.10 -15.75 -10.42
N ARG A 489 -3.47 -16.26 -11.45
CA ARG A 489 -2.45 -17.31 -11.38
C ARG A 489 -1.15 -16.81 -12.00
N GLY A 490 -0.02 -16.97 -11.31
CA GLY A 490 1.32 -16.70 -11.86
C GLY A 490 1.92 -17.93 -12.52
N VAL A 491 2.91 -17.75 -13.40
CA VAL A 491 3.59 -18.87 -14.10
C VAL A 491 4.21 -19.88 -13.12
N ARG A 492 4.67 -19.40 -11.96
CA ARG A 492 5.36 -20.20 -10.94
C ARG A 492 4.43 -20.82 -9.88
N SER A 493 3.12 -20.85 -10.12
CA SER A 493 2.14 -21.45 -9.21
C SER A 493 1.04 -22.18 -9.98
N PRO A 494 0.60 -23.36 -9.49
CA PRO A 494 -0.55 -24.04 -10.07
C PRO A 494 -1.90 -23.42 -9.63
N TYR A 495 -1.91 -22.58 -8.58
CA TYR A 495 -3.14 -22.13 -7.92
C TYR A 495 -3.60 -20.74 -8.38
N TYR A 496 -4.92 -20.57 -8.42
CA TYR A 496 -5.57 -19.28 -8.61
C TYR A 496 -5.79 -18.59 -7.25
N THR A 497 -5.26 -17.37 -7.13
CA THR A 497 -5.37 -16.53 -5.94
C THR A 497 -6.47 -15.49 -6.12
N LEU A 498 -7.29 -15.28 -5.09
CA LEU A 498 -8.32 -14.25 -5.10
C LEU A 498 -7.68 -12.87 -5.27
N LEU A 499 -8.07 -12.13 -6.31
CA LEU A 499 -7.59 -10.78 -6.55
C LEU A 499 -8.60 -9.74 -6.06
N LYS A 500 -9.84 -9.83 -6.51
CA LYS A 500 -10.91 -8.90 -6.11
C LYS A 500 -12.29 -9.50 -6.33
N ARG A 501 -13.22 -9.17 -5.43
CA ARG A 501 -14.66 -9.36 -5.61
C ARG A 501 -15.27 -8.01 -6.01
N ASN A 502 -15.93 -7.98 -7.16
CA ASN A 502 -16.52 -6.80 -7.77
C ASN A 502 -18.04 -6.92 -7.80
N THR A 503 -18.73 -5.79 -7.71
CA THR A 503 -20.19 -5.74 -7.80
C THR A 503 -20.64 -5.84 -9.26
N SER A 504 -21.94 -5.97 -9.50
CA SER A 504 -22.51 -5.90 -10.84
C SER A 504 -22.35 -4.56 -11.53
N PHE A 505 -21.94 -3.50 -10.82
CA PHE A 505 -21.63 -2.19 -11.38
C PHE A 505 -20.24 -2.11 -12.03
N ASP A 506 -19.44 -3.17 -11.95
CA ASP A 506 -18.11 -3.26 -12.59
C ASP A 506 -18.11 -4.27 -13.74
N GLY A 507 -17.61 -3.85 -14.90
CA GLY A 507 -17.42 -4.70 -16.10
C GLY A 507 -15.95 -5.08 -16.36
N SER A 508 -15.03 -4.57 -15.55
CA SER A 508 -13.59 -4.81 -15.71
C SER A 508 -12.81 -4.57 -14.42
N LEU A 509 -11.57 -5.07 -14.39
CA LEU A 509 -10.59 -4.84 -13.33
C LEU A 509 -9.23 -4.51 -13.94
N ASP A 510 -8.73 -3.32 -13.62
CA ASP A 510 -7.35 -2.96 -13.91
C ASP A 510 -6.42 -3.48 -12.80
N VAL A 511 -5.44 -4.28 -13.21
CA VAL A 511 -4.51 -4.99 -12.33
C VAL A 511 -3.13 -4.40 -12.48
N THR A 512 -2.56 -3.91 -11.37
CA THR A 512 -1.18 -3.39 -11.36
C THR A 512 -0.17 -4.51 -11.10
N ILE A 513 0.80 -4.68 -12.00
CA ILE A 513 1.89 -5.64 -11.97
C ILE A 513 3.21 -4.85 -12.06
N PRO A 514 3.70 -4.32 -10.92
CA PRO A 514 4.88 -3.48 -10.92
C PRO A 514 6.14 -4.27 -11.25
N TYR A 515 7.16 -3.57 -11.76
CA TYR A 515 8.50 -4.14 -11.83
C TYR A 515 9.03 -4.44 -10.42
N VAL A 516 9.71 -5.58 -10.28
CA VAL A 516 10.36 -5.97 -9.03
C VAL A 516 11.33 -4.86 -8.62
N SER A 517 11.19 -4.34 -7.41
CA SER A 517 12.08 -3.30 -6.85
C SER A 517 12.70 -3.72 -5.52
N ARG A 518 12.01 -4.58 -4.79
CA ARG A 518 12.40 -5.13 -3.49
C ARG A 518 12.08 -6.62 -3.45
N ILE A 519 12.91 -7.39 -2.75
CA ILE A 519 12.81 -8.85 -2.68
C ILE A 519 12.78 -9.23 -1.19
N PRO A 520 11.60 -9.59 -0.64
CA PRO A 520 11.49 -10.04 0.73
C PRO A 520 12.03 -11.47 0.88
N ARG A 521 12.72 -11.74 1.98
CA ARG A 521 13.37 -13.02 2.31
C ARG A 521 13.36 -13.25 3.81
N GLY A 522 13.04 -14.46 4.25
CA GLY A 522 13.25 -14.84 5.65
C GLY A 522 14.74 -14.72 6.02
N VAL A 523 15.01 -14.23 7.23
CA VAL A 523 16.35 -14.19 7.80
C VAL A 523 16.62 -15.51 8.49
N ALA A 524 17.67 -16.21 8.08
CA ALA A 524 18.11 -17.42 8.74
C ALA A 524 18.89 -17.11 10.03
N GLY A 525 19.65 -16.01 10.05
CA GLY A 525 20.42 -15.61 11.22
C GLY A 525 21.25 -14.36 11.02
N PHE A 526 22.09 -14.06 12.00
CA PHE A 526 22.95 -12.87 12.02
C PHE A 526 24.39 -13.24 12.37
N ASN A 527 25.33 -12.77 11.55
CA ASN A 527 26.76 -12.88 11.80
C ASN A 527 27.33 -11.54 12.26
N PHE A 528 28.17 -11.55 13.28
CA PHE A 528 29.04 -10.43 13.62
C PHE A 528 30.40 -10.87 14.14
N VAL A 529 31.42 -10.05 13.90
CA VAL A 529 32.80 -10.32 14.32
C VAL A 529 33.17 -9.42 15.48
N LYS A 530 33.73 -9.99 16.54
CA LYS A 530 34.24 -9.27 17.71
C LYS A 530 35.46 -10.01 18.26
N ASN A 531 36.57 -9.30 18.45
CA ASN A 531 37.84 -9.86 18.96
C ASN A 531 38.27 -11.14 18.21
N ASP A 532 38.36 -11.08 16.88
CA ASP A 532 38.73 -12.21 16.00
C ASP A 532 37.89 -13.49 16.15
N THR A 533 36.69 -13.34 16.74
CA THR A 533 35.69 -14.41 16.89
C THR A 533 34.47 -14.07 16.04
N LEU A 534 34.01 -15.04 15.25
CA LEU A 534 32.73 -14.98 14.55
C LEU A 534 31.64 -15.46 15.49
N TYR A 535 30.61 -14.65 15.67
CA TYR A 535 29.38 -15.01 16.36
C TYR A 535 28.24 -15.15 15.37
N THR A 536 27.43 -16.19 15.55
CA THR A 536 26.20 -16.41 14.79
C THR A 536 25.03 -16.58 15.74
N TYR A 537 23.95 -15.85 15.50
CA TYR A 537 22.65 -16.08 16.14
C TYR A 537 21.71 -16.64 15.10
N MET A 538 21.19 -17.85 15.34
CA MET A 538 20.37 -18.61 14.40
C MET A 538 19.57 -19.65 15.18
N GLY A 539 18.30 -19.87 14.81
CA GLY A 539 17.47 -20.90 15.42
C GLY A 539 17.25 -20.73 16.93
N GLY A 540 17.33 -19.50 17.46
CA GLY A 540 17.25 -19.21 18.90
C GLY A 540 18.50 -19.64 19.69
N GLN A 541 19.57 -20.00 19.01
CA GLN A 541 20.86 -20.38 19.61
C GLN A 541 21.96 -19.42 19.20
N ARG A 542 23.00 -19.39 20.02
CA ARG A 542 24.21 -18.59 19.79
C ARG A 542 25.41 -19.51 19.60
N PHE A 543 26.06 -19.36 18.46
CA PHE A 543 27.29 -20.05 18.10
C PHE A 543 28.46 -19.09 18.07
N ALA A 544 29.66 -19.61 18.34
CA ALA A 544 30.89 -18.82 18.29
C ALA A 544 32.07 -19.71 17.89
N ARG A 545 32.90 -19.20 16.98
CA ARG A 545 34.17 -19.83 16.62
C ARG A 545 35.24 -18.79 16.31
N ALA A 546 36.49 -19.15 16.50
CA ALA A 546 37.60 -18.32 16.04
C ALA A 546 37.58 -18.18 14.51
N LEU A 547 38.01 -17.03 14.00
CA LEU A 547 38.19 -16.85 12.56
C LEU A 547 39.30 -17.77 12.05
N LYS A 548 39.05 -18.45 10.93
CA LYS A 548 40.06 -19.25 10.25
C LYS A 548 41.16 -18.33 9.74
N LYS A 549 42.39 -18.84 9.64
CA LYS A 549 43.54 -18.06 9.15
C LYS A 549 43.26 -17.50 7.75
N GLY A 550 43.22 -16.18 7.62
CA GLY A 550 42.92 -15.47 6.37
C GLY A 550 41.42 -15.25 6.07
N GLU A 551 40.52 -15.72 6.94
CA GLU A 551 39.09 -15.49 6.83
C GLU A 551 38.76 -14.00 7.04
N ARG A 552 38.04 -13.40 6.09
CA ARG A 552 37.58 -12.01 6.16
C ARG A 552 36.06 -11.97 6.37
N ALA A 553 35.60 -12.52 7.48
CA ALA A 553 34.20 -12.49 7.84
C ALA A 553 33.71 -11.04 8.05
N LYS A 554 32.47 -10.78 7.64
CA LYS A 554 31.83 -9.46 7.79
C LYS A 554 30.56 -9.61 8.59
N ASN A 555 30.18 -8.54 9.29
CA ASN A 555 28.85 -8.43 9.88
C ASN A 555 27.81 -8.51 8.76
N ALA A 556 26.90 -9.46 8.85
CA ALA A 556 25.92 -9.74 7.82
C ALA A 556 24.66 -10.37 8.39
N VAL A 557 23.52 -10.00 7.83
CA VAL A 557 22.26 -10.73 7.95
C VAL A 557 22.32 -11.88 6.96
N LEU A 558 22.06 -13.09 7.44
CA LEU A 558 22.10 -14.32 6.66
C LEU A 558 20.71 -14.58 6.10
N ILE A 559 20.60 -14.64 4.78
CA ILE A 559 19.41 -15.14 4.10
C ILE A 559 19.75 -16.43 3.35
N PRO A 560 18.79 -17.35 3.15
CA PRO A 560 19.02 -18.54 2.33
C PRO A 560 19.55 -18.16 0.95
N SER A 561 20.55 -18.88 0.46
CA SER A 561 21.16 -18.62 -0.85
C SER A 561 20.34 -19.16 -2.03
N GLN A 562 19.43 -20.09 -1.78
CA GLN A 562 18.55 -20.70 -2.78
C GLN A 562 17.36 -19.79 -3.11
N ILE A 563 17.06 -19.60 -4.39
CA ILE A 563 15.96 -18.75 -4.86
C ILE A 563 15.12 -19.50 -5.90
N ASP A 564 13.82 -19.24 -5.89
CA ASP A 564 12.92 -19.69 -6.96
C ASP A 564 13.40 -19.10 -8.29
N PHE A 565 13.70 -19.96 -9.26
CA PHE A 565 14.17 -19.57 -10.58
C PHE A 565 13.02 -19.55 -11.60
N SER A 566 12.44 -20.73 -11.85
CA SER A 566 11.37 -20.95 -12.83
C SER A 566 10.54 -22.16 -12.39
N PHE A 567 9.43 -22.43 -13.07
CA PHE A 567 8.53 -23.56 -12.82
C PHE A 567 8.45 -24.43 -14.06
N ASP A 568 8.70 -25.72 -13.88
CA ASP A 568 8.58 -26.72 -14.93
C ASP A 568 7.11 -27.15 -15.03
N LYS A 569 6.50 -26.88 -16.19
CA LYS A 569 5.07 -27.10 -16.39
C LYS A 569 4.72 -28.59 -16.53
N ASP A 570 5.62 -29.36 -17.14
CA ASP A 570 5.37 -30.79 -17.44
C ASP A 570 5.49 -31.62 -16.16
N LYS A 571 6.45 -31.24 -15.30
CA LYS A 571 6.70 -31.90 -14.01
C LYS A 571 5.94 -31.27 -12.84
N GLU A 572 5.25 -30.15 -13.08
CA GLU A 572 4.60 -29.32 -12.05
C GLU A 572 5.49 -28.97 -10.85
N MET A 573 6.80 -28.79 -11.08
CA MET A 573 7.79 -28.58 -10.03
C MET A 573 8.50 -27.23 -10.14
N LEU A 574 8.73 -26.59 -9.00
CA LEU A 574 9.53 -25.37 -8.91
C LEU A 574 11.03 -25.70 -8.99
N ILE A 575 11.75 -24.97 -9.83
CA ILE A 575 13.20 -25.05 -9.95
C ILE A 575 13.81 -23.98 -9.06
N ASN A 576 14.66 -24.39 -8.14
CA ASN A 576 15.39 -23.51 -7.23
C ASN A 576 16.86 -23.45 -7.63
N VAL A 577 17.48 -22.28 -7.53
CA VAL A 577 18.90 -22.13 -7.84
C VAL A 577 19.62 -21.30 -6.79
N SER A 578 20.92 -21.53 -6.63
CA SER A 578 21.75 -20.70 -5.76
C SER A 578 22.05 -19.33 -6.38
N LEU A 579 22.10 -18.29 -5.53
CA LEU A 579 22.70 -16.99 -5.85
C LEU A 579 24.19 -17.09 -6.21
N PHE A 580 24.84 -18.19 -5.84
CA PHE A 580 26.24 -18.47 -6.10
C PHE A 580 26.40 -19.63 -7.09
N ARG A 581 26.94 -19.33 -8.28
CA ARG A 581 27.06 -20.31 -9.37
C ARG A 581 27.85 -21.57 -8.98
N ASP A 582 28.94 -21.41 -8.24
CA ASP A 582 29.78 -22.52 -7.80
C ASP A 582 29.09 -23.39 -6.76
N GLU A 583 28.26 -22.81 -5.87
CA GLU A 583 27.39 -23.60 -4.99
C GLU A 583 26.30 -24.33 -5.78
N GLN A 584 25.76 -23.72 -6.85
CA GLN A 584 24.82 -24.41 -7.72
C GLN A 584 25.47 -25.62 -8.39
N GLN A 585 26.71 -25.47 -8.88
CA GLN A 585 27.43 -26.59 -9.49
C GLN A 585 27.67 -27.71 -8.47
N ARG A 586 28.12 -27.34 -7.26
CA ARG A 586 28.32 -28.29 -6.18
C ARG A 586 27.04 -29.04 -5.82
N ALA A 587 25.91 -28.34 -5.71
CA ALA A 587 24.62 -28.95 -5.42
C ALA A 587 24.17 -29.95 -6.50
N LEU A 588 24.50 -29.69 -7.77
CA LEU A 588 24.25 -30.65 -8.85
C LEU A 588 25.19 -31.85 -8.76
N ASP A 589 26.46 -31.63 -8.49
CA ASP A 589 27.44 -32.72 -8.35
C ASP A 589 27.10 -33.62 -7.14
N ASP A 590 26.61 -33.04 -6.05
CA ASP A 590 26.17 -33.77 -4.86
C ASP A 590 24.85 -34.52 -5.12
N LEU A 591 23.87 -33.91 -5.78
CA LEU A 591 22.64 -34.60 -6.20
C LEU A 591 22.93 -35.80 -7.14
N ALA A 592 23.91 -35.66 -8.04
CA ALA A 592 24.33 -36.77 -8.90
C ALA A 592 24.90 -37.94 -8.10
N LYS A 593 25.67 -37.66 -7.04
CA LYS A 593 26.19 -38.71 -6.15
C LYS A 593 25.08 -39.35 -5.33
N GLU A 594 24.16 -38.56 -4.78
CA GLU A 594 23.00 -39.07 -4.03
C GLU A 594 22.18 -40.05 -4.88
N VAL A 595 21.95 -39.74 -6.16
CA VAL A 595 21.29 -40.67 -7.10
C VAL A 595 22.07 -41.98 -7.25
N GLU A 596 23.39 -41.93 -7.43
CA GLU A 596 24.19 -43.14 -7.59
C GLU A 596 24.29 -43.97 -6.28
N GLU A 597 24.33 -43.31 -5.12
CA GLU A 597 24.29 -43.95 -3.80
C GLU A 597 22.92 -44.61 -3.56
N ALA A 598 21.82 -43.94 -3.90
CA ALA A 598 20.47 -44.50 -3.81
C ALA A 598 20.30 -45.73 -4.74
N LYS A 599 20.83 -45.68 -5.97
CA LYS A 599 20.88 -46.85 -6.88
C LYS A 599 21.62 -48.03 -6.25
N ALA A 600 22.78 -47.78 -5.64
CA ALA A 600 23.56 -48.81 -4.98
C ALA A 600 22.82 -49.40 -3.76
N LYS A 601 22.11 -48.56 -3.00
CA LYS A 601 21.25 -48.98 -1.88
C LYS A 601 20.10 -49.87 -2.34
N VAL A 602 19.37 -49.47 -3.39
CA VAL A 602 18.30 -50.28 -3.99
C VAL A 602 18.84 -51.64 -4.46
N ALA A 603 19.96 -51.66 -5.19
CA ALA A 603 20.57 -52.89 -5.68
C ALA A 603 21.00 -53.83 -4.54
N LYS A 604 21.48 -53.29 -3.42
CA LYS A 604 21.85 -54.06 -2.23
C LYS A 604 20.62 -54.67 -1.54
N LEU A 605 19.57 -53.87 -1.32
CA LEU A 605 18.34 -54.31 -0.65
C LEU A 605 17.56 -55.34 -1.47
N ASP A 606 17.57 -55.21 -2.80
CA ASP A 606 16.97 -56.19 -3.72
C ASP A 606 17.66 -57.57 -3.59
N ALA A 607 18.98 -57.58 -3.35
CA ALA A 607 19.74 -58.81 -3.11
C ALA A 607 19.52 -59.41 -1.70
N GLU A 608 19.11 -58.60 -0.71
CA GLU A 608 18.87 -59.02 0.68
C GLU A 608 17.41 -59.49 0.93
N THR A 609 16.49 -59.31 -0.03
CA THR A 609 15.07 -59.73 0.01
C THR A 609 14.21 -59.04 1.09
N ASP A 610 14.60 -57.85 1.52
CA ASP A 610 13.79 -57.03 2.43
C ASP A 610 12.80 -56.17 1.63
N ALA A 611 11.57 -56.68 1.47
CA ALA A 611 10.56 -56.08 0.59
C ALA A 611 10.07 -54.70 1.06
N GLU A 612 10.10 -54.41 2.36
CA GLU A 612 9.62 -53.16 2.93
C GLU A 612 10.68 -52.05 2.75
N LEU A 613 11.92 -52.32 3.15
CA LEU A 613 13.04 -51.38 2.95
C LEU A 613 13.35 -51.14 1.47
N LEU A 614 13.15 -52.16 0.61
CA LEU A 614 13.33 -52.01 -0.83
C LEU A 614 12.32 -51.02 -1.43
N ALA A 615 11.05 -51.09 -1.03
CA ALA A 615 10.02 -50.18 -1.51
C ALA A 615 10.30 -48.72 -1.10
N GLU A 616 10.75 -48.51 0.15
CA GLU A 616 11.17 -47.18 0.62
C GLU A 616 12.38 -46.65 -0.17
N ALA A 617 13.40 -47.47 -0.36
CA ALA A 617 14.61 -47.08 -1.11
C ALA A 617 14.32 -46.82 -2.59
N GLN A 618 13.38 -47.56 -3.19
CA GLN A 618 12.91 -47.32 -4.56
C GLN A 618 12.19 -45.99 -4.69
N ALA A 619 11.28 -45.68 -3.75
CA ALA A 619 10.60 -44.37 -3.73
C ALA A 619 11.58 -43.20 -3.52
N GLU A 620 12.59 -43.38 -2.67
CA GLU A 620 13.68 -42.40 -2.48
C GLU A 620 14.47 -42.18 -3.79
N LEU A 621 14.86 -43.26 -4.46
CA LEU A 621 15.57 -43.19 -5.74
C LEU A 621 14.73 -42.51 -6.83
N GLU A 622 13.46 -42.88 -6.97
CA GLU A 622 12.54 -42.25 -7.92
C GLU A 622 12.43 -40.73 -7.69
N GLY A 623 12.34 -40.30 -6.43
CA GLY A 623 12.32 -38.88 -6.07
C GLY A 623 13.61 -38.14 -6.44
N LEU A 624 14.77 -38.75 -6.18
CA LEU A 624 16.08 -38.18 -6.53
C LEU A 624 16.29 -38.12 -8.04
N GLU A 625 15.91 -39.16 -8.79
CA GLU A 625 16.00 -39.21 -10.25
C GLU A 625 15.06 -38.19 -10.90
N ALA A 626 13.83 -38.05 -10.40
CA ALA A 626 12.89 -37.03 -10.87
C ALA A 626 13.45 -35.62 -10.65
N ARG A 627 14.05 -35.36 -9.47
CA ARG A 627 14.74 -34.10 -9.19
C ARG A 627 15.93 -33.91 -10.11
N TRP A 628 16.80 -34.90 -10.27
CA TRP A 628 17.96 -34.82 -11.17
C TRP A 628 17.56 -34.51 -12.61
N ALA A 629 16.55 -35.22 -13.13
CA ALA A 629 15.99 -34.99 -14.45
C ALA A 629 15.42 -33.57 -14.60
N LEU A 630 14.73 -33.04 -13.58
CA LEU A 630 14.25 -31.65 -13.55
C LEU A 630 15.38 -30.65 -13.79
N TYR A 631 16.55 -30.82 -13.16
CA TYR A 631 17.68 -29.90 -13.36
C TYR A 631 18.43 -30.16 -14.68
N GLN A 632 18.59 -31.41 -15.10
CA GLN A 632 19.31 -31.76 -16.33
C GLN A 632 18.57 -31.36 -17.61
N GLU A 633 17.25 -31.55 -17.63
CA GLU A 633 16.45 -31.36 -18.85
C GLU A 633 15.96 -29.92 -19.00
N ASN A 634 15.97 -29.12 -17.92
CA ASN A 634 15.42 -27.77 -17.97
C ASN A 634 16.27 -26.83 -18.86
N PRO A 635 15.74 -26.32 -19.98
CA PRO A 635 16.53 -25.57 -20.96
C PRO A 635 17.02 -24.23 -20.39
N MET A 636 16.24 -23.60 -19.51
CA MET A 636 16.61 -22.31 -18.93
C MET A 636 17.80 -22.47 -17.98
N LEU A 637 17.81 -23.51 -17.16
CA LEU A 637 18.91 -23.80 -16.26
C LEU A 637 20.17 -24.22 -17.01
N GLN A 638 20.06 -25.08 -18.02
CA GLN A 638 21.20 -25.48 -18.85
C GLN A 638 21.85 -24.27 -19.52
N GLU A 639 21.05 -23.31 -19.99
CA GLU A 639 21.56 -22.05 -20.52
C GLU A 639 22.17 -21.14 -19.42
N ALA A 640 21.66 -21.17 -18.19
CA ALA A 640 22.27 -20.47 -17.05
C ALA A 640 23.67 -21.02 -16.73
N LEU A 641 23.83 -22.34 -16.73
CA LEU A 641 25.09 -23.03 -16.37
C LEU A 641 26.24 -22.69 -17.33
N LYS A 642 25.93 -22.34 -18.60
CA LYS A 642 26.91 -21.86 -19.59
C LYS A 642 27.53 -20.51 -19.23
N ARG A 643 26.87 -19.70 -18.39
CA ARG A 643 27.37 -18.37 -18.00
C ARG A 643 28.61 -18.51 -17.11
N LYS A 644 29.69 -17.79 -17.45
CA LYS A 644 30.94 -17.80 -16.67
C LYS A 644 30.93 -16.71 -15.60
N GLY A 645 31.20 -17.11 -14.36
CA GLY A 645 31.29 -16.20 -13.21
C GLY A 645 29.94 -15.76 -12.65
N ASN A 646 29.94 -15.31 -11.39
CA ASN A 646 28.70 -15.07 -10.65
C ASN A 646 27.85 -13.92 -11.21
N SER A 647 28.48 -12.87 -11.74
CA SER A 647 27.73 -11.72 -12.28
C SER A 647 26.97 -12.04 -13.56
N ALA A 648 27.54 -12.86 -14.45
CA ALA A 648 26.86 -13.30 -15.68
C ALA A 648 25.76 -14.31 -15.36
N TRP A 649 26.03 -15.23 -14.42
CA TRP A 649 25.02 -16.11 -13.82
C TRP A 649 23.83 -15.31 -13.32
N MET A 650 24.07 -14.33 -12.44
CA MET A 650 22.98 -13.57 -11.82
C MET A 650 22.21 -12.66 -12.78
N ARG A 651 22.89 -12.10 -13.78
CA ARG A 651 22.20 -11.31 -14.81
C ARG A 651 21.21 -12.16 -15.60
N TYR A 652 21.59 -13.39 -15.95
CA TYR A 652 20.72 -14.31 -16.66
C TYR A 652 19.56 -14.79 -15.76
N ILE A 653 19.86 -15.23 -14.53
CA ILE A 653 18.84 -15.65 -13.57
C ILE A 653 17.81 -14.53 -13.32
N ALA A 654 18.26 -13.28 -13.11
CA ALA A 654 17.38 -12.13 -12.95
C ALA A 654 16.51 -11.89 -14.20
N SER A 655 17.07 -12.01 -15.41
CA SER A 655 16.33 -11.77 -16.65
C SER A 655 15.16 -12.73 -16.87
N VAL A 656 15.29 -13.99 -16.43
CA VAL A 656 14.23 -15.00 -16.51
C VAL A 656 13.24 -14.80 -15.35
N ARG A 657 13.73 -14.84 -14.10
CA ARG A 657 12.90 -14.81 -12.89
C ARG A 657 12.03 -13.56 -12.82
N GLU A 658 12.57 -12.39 -13.15
CA GLU A 658 11.82 -11.13 -13.11
C GLU A 658 10.77 -11.07 -14.21
N ALA A 659 11.07 -11.58 -15.41
CA ALA A 659 10.09 -11.64 -16.48
C ALA A 659 8.92 -12.57 -16.10
N GLU A 660 9.19 -13.80 -15.66
CA GLU A 660 8.15 -14.75 -15.23
C GLU A 660 7.32 -14.25 -14.05
N SER A 661 7.92 -13.48 -13.14
CA SER A 661 7.19 -12.89 -12.00
C SER A 661 6.06 -11.94 -12.40
N ARG A 662 6.06 -11.47 -13.65
CA ARG A 662 5.09 -10.52 -14.21
C ARG A 662 4.13 -11.18 -15.21
N HIS A 663 4.23 -12.49 -15.43
CA HIS A 663 3.34 -13.25 -16.30
C HIS A 663 2.17 -13.84 -15.51
N HIS A 664 0.95 -13.47 -15.90
CA HIS A 664 -0.25 -13.87 -15.18
C HIS A 664 -1.38 -14.30 -16.09
N SER A 665 -2.11 -15.32 -15.64
CA SER A 665 -3.40 -15.70 -16.18
C SER A 665 -4.50 -15.35 -15.18
N TYR A 666 -5.72 -15.24 -15.67
CA TYR A 666 -6.88 -14.81 -14.89
C TYR A 666 -8.04 -15.78 -15.07
N GLN A 667 -8.95 -15.75 -14.10
CA GLN A 667 -10.21 -16.46 -14.13
C GLN A 667 -11.27 -15.56 -13.51
N VAL A 668 -12.47 -15.56 -14.08
CA VAL A 668 -13.62 -14.80 -13.57
C VAL A 668 -14.70 -15.77 -13.13
N VAL A 669 -15.22 -15.56 -11.92
CA VAL A 669 -16.33 -16.33 -11.37
C VAL A 669 -17.50 -15.40 -11.17
N LYS A 670 -18.65 -15.74 -11.74
CA LYS A 670 -19.89 -14.99 -11.54
C LYS A 670 -20.72 -15.72 -10.48
N THR A 671 -21.15 -15.01 -9.44
CA THR A 671 -21.89 -15.58 -8.31
C THR A 671 -23.03 -14.66 -7.85
N ASP A 672 -24.08 -15.20 -7.25
CA ASP A 672 -25.08 -14.46 -6.49
C ASP A 672 -24.67 -14.17 -5.02
N GLY A 673 -23.46 -14.60 -4.65
CA GLY A 673 -22.92 -14.49 -3.29
C GLY A 673 -23.52 -15.50 -2.30
N HIS A 674 -24.42 -16.38 -2.75
CA HIS A 674 -25.14 -17.35 -1.94
C HIS A 674 -24.94 -18.79 -2.46
N GLY A 675 -23.84 -19.06 -3.17
CA GLY A 675 -23.47 -20.40 -3.61
C GLY A 675 -23.99 -20.79 -4.98
N LEU A 676 -24.72 -19.93 -5.70
CA LEU A 676 -25.01 -20.15 -7.12
C LEU A 676 -23.98 -19.40 -7.96
N TYR A 677 -23.04 -20.15 -8.55
CA TYR A 677 -21.92 -19.56 -9.29
C TYR A 677 -21.59 -20.32 -10.58
N LYS A 678 -20.90 -19.63 -11.50
CA LYS A 678 -20.27 -20.21 -12.68
C LYS A 678 -18.87 -19.64 -12.87
N VAL A 679 -17.94 -20.53 -13.21
CA VAL A 679 -16.55 -20.22 -13.49
C VAL A 679 -16.37 -20.03 -15.00
N SER A 680 -15.56 -19.04 -15.40
CA SER A 680 -15.20 -18.82 -16.81
C SER A 680 -14.42 -20.02 -17.36
N ASP A 681 -14.41 -20.18 -18.68
CA ASP A 681 -13.43 -21.05 -19.32
C ASP A 681 -12.01 -20.55 -19.03
N PRO A 682 -11.01 -21.44 -18.94
CA PRO A 682 -9.62 -21.03 -18.81
C PRO A 682 -9.20 -20.29 -20.09
N ASP A 683 -8.42 -19.21 -19.93
CA ASP A 683 -7.81 -18.52 -21.06
C ASP A 683 -6.66 -19.38 -21.60
N THR A 684 -6.89 -20.06 -22.73
CA THR A 684 -5.95 -21.02 -23.31
C THR A 684 -5.56 -20.67 -24.75
N THR A 685 -4.37 -21.12 -25.15
CA THR A 685 -3.90 -21.13 -26.53
C THR A 685 -4.72 -22.13 -27.35
N LYS A 686 -4.54 -22.13 -28.68
CA LYS A 686 -5.10 -23.17 -29.55
C LYS A 686 -4.61 -24.59 -29.22
N SER A 687 -3.46 -24.73 -28.55
CA SER A 687 -2.94 -26.03 -28.09
C SER A 687 -3.51 -26.48 -26.75
N GLY A 688 -4.29 -25.64 -26.07
CA GLY A 688 -4.85 -25.92 -24.74
C GLY A 688 -4.01 -25.43 -23.56
N ASP A 689 -2.84 -24.82 -23.83
CA ASP A 689 -1.97 -24.27 -22.79
C ASP A 689 -2.53 -22.97 -22.23
N ILE A 690 -2.37 -22.73 -20.94
CA ILE A 690 -2.83 -21.47 -20.31
C ILE A 690 -2.07 -20.27 -20.90
N ASN A 691 -2.82 -19.24 -21.32
CA ASN A 691 -2.27 -17.96 -21.72
C ASN A 691 -1.85 -17.15 -20.49
N PHE A 692 -0.59 -16.72 -20.49
CA PHE A 692 -0.06 -15.80 -19.50
C PHE A 692 0.27 -14.46 -20.15
N HIS A 693 -0.34 -13.40 -19.62
CA HIS A 693 -0.19 -12.03 -20.10
C HIS A 693 0.87 -11.29 -19.31
N ILE A 694 1.57 -10.37 -19.97
CA ILE A 694 2.58 -9.49 -19.36
C ILE A 694 2.32 -8.05 -19.80
N PRO A 695 2.35 -7.07 -18.89
CA PRO A 695 2.22 -5.68 -19.31
C PRO A 695 3.53 -5.16 -19.90
N VAL A 696 3.44 -4.42 -21.01
CA VAL A 696 4.58 -3.96 -21.79
C VAL A 696 4.64 -2.45 -21.84
N ALA A 697 5.78 -1.90 -21.41
CA ALA A 697 5.97 -0.46 -21.39
C ALA A 697 5.90 0.13 -22.79
N ASN A 698 5.05 1.15 -22.98
CA ASN A 698 5.02 1.91 -24.20
C ASN A 698 6.06 3.02 -24.17
N TRP A 699 6.95 3.05 -25.17
CA TRP A 699 7.98 4.09 -25.26
C TRP A 699 7.40 5.50 -25.50
N PHE A 700 6.21 5.60 -26.09
CA PHE A 700 5.55 6.86 -26.38
C PHE A 700 4.04 6.78 -26.15
N SER A 701 3.50 7.73 -25.39
CA SER A 701 2.05 7.88 -25.20
C SER A 701 1.45 8.62 -26.40
N LYS A 702 0.61 7.94 -27.18
CA LYS A 702 -0.02 8.51 -28.37
C LYS A 702 -0.91 9.72 -28.04
N ASP A 703 -1.45 9.79 -26.84
CA ASP A 703 -2.33 10.89 -26.42
C ASP A 703 -1.57 12.22 -26.19
N LYS A 704 -0.23 12.19 -26.24
CA LYS A 704 0.63 13.36 -26.01
C LYS A 704 1.17 14.01 -27.28
N TYR A 705 0.70 13.64 -28.48
CA TYR A 705 1.14 14.28 -29.73
C TYR A 705 0.95 15.80 -29.71
N ALA A 706 -0.22 16.30 -29.28
CA ALA A 706 -0.48 17.73 -29.21
C ALA A 706 0.51 18.44 -28.26
N THR A 707 0.81 17.85 -27.10
CA THR A 707 1.81 18.37 -26.17
C THR A 707 3.20 18.37 -26.78
N LEU A 708 3.61 17.29 -27.47
CA LEU A 708 4.90 17.21 -28.14
C LEU A 708 5.07 18.33 -29.17
N PHE A 709 4.09 18.52 -30.05
CA PHE A 709 4.14 19.59 -31.06
C PHE A 709 4.14 20.97 -30.43
N ALA A 710 3.32 21.21 -29.41
CA ALA A 710 3.31 22.49 -28.70
C ALA A 710 4.68 22.81 -28.06
N VAL A 711 5.31 21.82 -27.42
CA VAL A 711 6.65 21.98 -26.81
C VAL A 711 7.72 22.23 -27.87
N LEU A 712 7.70 21.52 -29.00
CA LEU A 712 8.65 21.74 -30.09
C LEU A 712 8.49 23.13 -30.71
N ILE A 713 7.25 23.58 -30.94
CA ILE A 713 6.96 24.92 -31.46
C ILE A 713 7.43 25.98 -30.47
N TYR A 714 7.11 25.82 -29.19
CA TYR A 714 7.55 26.75 -28.14
C TYR A 714 9.08 26.82 -28.07
N GLY A 715 9.76 25.67 -28.06
CA GLY A 715 11.23 25.60 -28.07
C GLY A 715 11.84 26.28 -29.29
N ALA A 716 11.26 26.05 -30.48
CA ALA A 716 11.70 26.70 -31.71
C ALA A 716 11.51 28.23 -31.66
N LEU A 717 10.38 28.71 -31.13
CA LEU A 717 10.14 30.14 -30.94
C LEU A 717 11.16 30.75 -29.96
N VAL A 718 11.43 30.11 -28.83
CA VAL A 718 12.43 30.57 -27.86
C VAL A 718 13.82 30.67 -28.53
N VAL A 719 14.25 29.62 -29.23
CA VAL A 719 15.55 29.63 -29.95
C VAL A 719 15.58 30.73 -31.01
N ALA A 720 14.50 30.92 -31.76
CA ALA A 720 14.41 31.97 -32.76
C ALA A 720 14.52 33.38 -32.15
N PHE A 721 13.74 33.68 -31.11
CA PHE A 721 13.77 34.99 -30.45
C PHE A 721 15.10 35.27 -29.76
N VAL A 722 15.68 34.29 -29.06
CA VAL A 722 17.01 34.43 -28.44
C VAL A 722 18.09 34.67 -29.51
N THR A 723 18.02 33.98 -30.65
CA THR A 723 18.97 34.17 -31.75
C THR A 723 18.80 35.55 -32.40
N MET A 724 17.57 36.04 -32.54
CA MET A 724 17.29 37.39 -33.05
C MET A 724 17.80 38.47 -32.09
N ALA A 725 17.58 38.32 -30.79
CA ALA A 725 18.09 39.23 -29.77
C ALA A 725 19.62 39.29 -29.78
N LYS A 726 20.29 38.13 -29.82
CA LYS A 726 21.77 38.04 -29.90
C LYS A 726 22.34 38.66 -31.18
N ARG A 727 21.57 38.69 -32.27
CA ARG A 727 21.94 39.34 -33.54
C ARG A 727 21.66 40.85 -33.55
N GLY A 728 21.27 41.43 -32.40
CA GLY A 728 21.09 42.88 -32.25
C GLY A 728 19.77 43.42 -32.81
N LYS A 729 18.74 42.57 -32.99
CA LYS A 729 17.40 43.08 -33.30
C LYS A 729 16.77 43.70 -32.05
N ASP A 730 16.24 44.90 -32.18
CA ASP A 730 15.47 45.57 -31.13
C ASP A 730 14.12 44.86 -30.93
N LEU A 731 14.05 44.04 -29.89
CA LEU A 731 12.83 43.39 -29.45
C LEU A 731 12.18 44.27 -28.37
N TYR A 732 10.92 44.66 -28.59
CA TYR A 732 10.15 45.38 -27.58
C TYR A 732 9.94 44.49 -26.34
N ILE A 733 10.59 44.86 -25.23
CA ILE A 733 10.31 44.27 -23.92
C ILE A 733 9.13 45.02 -23.34
N ARG A 734 7.97 44.35 -23.26
CA ARG A 734 6.77 44.95 -22.68
C ARG A 734 7.03 45.26 -21.19
N PRO A 735 6.88 46.52 -20.75
CA PRO A 735 6.93 46.84 -19.33
C PRO A 735 5.78 46.16 -18.58
N ILE A 736 6.07 45.58 -17.43
CA ILE A 736 5.08 44.91 -16.57
C ILE A 736 4.73 45.91 -15.48
N ALA A 737 3.47 46.36 -15.47
CA ALA A 737 3.02 47.41 -14.55
C ALA A 737 3.36 47.13 -13.07
N GLY A 738 3.29 45.86 -12.64
CA GLY A 738 3.66 45.48 -11.27
C GLY A 738 5.17 45.57 -10.96
N LEU A 739 6.04 45.48 -11.97
CA LEU A 739 7.48 45.71 -11.80
C LEU A 739 7.83 47.20 -11.85
N ASP A 740 7.15 47.99 -12.68
CA ASP A 740 7.36 49.45 -12.73
C ASP A 740 6.92 50.14 -11.43
N GLU A 741 5.90 49.61 -10.76
CA GLU A 741 5.39 50.17 -9.50
C GLU A 741 6.32 49.93 -8.30
N ILE A 742 7.36 49.09 -8.45
CA ILE A 742 8.32 48.81 -7.37
C ILE A 742 9.00 50.10 -6.89
N ASP A 743 9.49 50.94 -7.80
CA ASP A 743 10.17 52.19 -7.43
C ASP A 743 9.21 53.15 -6.69
N ASN A 744 7.95 53.24 -7.13
CA ASN A 744 6.90 54.03 -6.47
C ASN A 744 6.55 53.49 -5.07
N ALA A 745 6.47 52.16 -4.93
CA ALA A 745 6.15 51.51 -3.67
C ALA A 745 7.27 51.73 -2.63
N VAL A 746 8.55 51.65 -3.05
CA VAL A 746 9.68 52.03 -2.19
C VAL A 746 9.61 53.51 -1.79
N GLY A 747 9.31 54.41 -2.72
CA GLY A 747 9.12 55.83 -2.45
C GLY A 747 8.04 56.09 -1.40
N ARG A 748 6.88 55.43 -1.52
CA ARG A 748 5.79 55.55 -0.52
C ARG A 748 6.20 55.03 0.86
N ALA A 749 6.90 53.90 0.93
CA ALA A 749 7.39 53.38 2.21
C ALA A 749 8.34 54.37 2.89
N THR A 750 9.20 55.02 2.09
CA THR A 750 10.10 56.10 2.53
C THR A 750 9.31 57.29 3.06
N GLU A 751 8.32 57.79 2.30
CA GLU A 751 7.48 58.94 2.69
C GLU A 751 6.68 58.67 3.98
N MET A 752 6.23 57.42 4.19
CA MET A 752 5.48 57.03 5.39
C MET A 752 6.38 56.75 6.61
N GLY A 753 7.70 56.67 6.44
CA GLY A 753 8.62 56.29 7.51
C GLY A 753 8.36 54.90 8.10
N ARG A 754 7.76 53.98 7.32
CA ARG A 754 7.34 52.63 7.72
C ARG A 754 8.15 51.58 6.95
N PRO A 755 8.46 50.41 7.55
CA PRO A 755 9.30 49.40 6.91
C PRO A 755 8.61 48.71 5.73
N MET A 756 9.43 48.15 4.84
CA MET A 756 9.02 47.30 3.73
C MET A 756 9.25 45.82 4.06
N LEU A 757 8.36 44.96 3.56
CA LEU A 757 8.52 43.51 3.64
C LEU A 757 8.84 42.95 2.25
N TYR A 758 9.85 42.09 2.14
CA TYR A 758 10.14 41.34 0.91
C TYR A 758 10.07 39.84 1.18
N CYS A 759 9.12 39.16 0.54
CA CYS A 759 8.87 37.74 0.72
C CYS A 759 9.07 36.98 -0.59
N MET A 760 9.89 35.93 -0.51
CA MET A 760 10.27 35.10 -1.66
C MET A 760 9.40 33.84 -1.82
N GLY A 761 8.46 33.65 -0.89
CA GLY A 761 7.60 32.48 -0.85
C GLY A 761 8.32 31.24 -0.30
N SER A 762 7.76 30.06 -0.58
CA SER A 762 8.21 28.79 0.02
C SER A 762 9.19 27.99 -0.85
N GLY A 763 9.72 28.59 -1.93
CA GLY A 763 10.63 27.92 -2.85
C GLY A 763 12.08 27.87 -2.35
N GLY A 764 12.82 26.84 -2.75
CA GLY A 764 14.25 26.67 -2.48
C GLY A 764 15.13 27.07 -3.67
N LEU A 765 16.45 26.85 -3.58
CA LEU A 765 17.39 27.22 -4.66
C LEU A 765 17.17 26.50 -6.00
N ALA A 766 16.49 25.35 -6.01
CA ALA A 766 16.15 24.64 -7.23
C ALA A 766 14.95 25.24 -7.98
N ASP A 767 14.21 26.15 -7.34
CA ASP A 767 13.01 26.76 -7.91
C ASP A 767 13.35 28.02 -8.72
N VAL A 768 12.84 28.07 -9.95
CA VAL A 768 13.15 29.15 -10.91
C VAL A 768 12.56 30.49 -10.46
N ALA A 769 11.38 30.50 -9.83
CA ALA A 769 10.76 31.74 -9.35
C ALA A 769 11.54 32.33 -8.17
N SER A 770 12.11 31.47 -7.33
CA SER A 770 12.96 31.86 -6.20
C SER A 770 14.25 32.52 -6.67
N LEU A 771 14.91 31.95 -7.70
CA LEU A 771 16.10 32.55 -8.32
C LEU A 771 15.79 33.90 -9.00
N ALA A 772 14.65 34.01 -9.69
CA ALA A 772 14.22 35.26 -10.29
C ALA A 772 13.95 36.34 -9.23
N SER A 773 13.29 35.96 -8.13
CA SER A 773 13.01 36.87 -7.01
C SER A 773 14.29 37.40 -6.36
N MET A 774 15.34 36.58 -6.20
CA MET A 774 16.64 37.06 -5.69
C MET A 774 17.22 38.20 -6.53
N SER A 775 17.05 38.12 -7.85
CA SER A 775 17.54 39.16 -8.77
C SER A 775 16.78 40.49 -8.59
N ILE A 776 15.47 40.42 -8.32
CA ILE A 776 14.65 41.61 -8.06
C ILE A 776 14.97 42.17 -6.66
N LEU A 777 15.12 41.31 -5.65
CA LEU A 777 15.52 41.70 -4.30
C LEU A 777 16.79 42.55 -4.30
N ALA A 778 17.78 42.21 -5.11
CA ALA A 778 19.02 42.99 -5.22
C ALA A 778 18.74 44.46 -5.61
N GLN A 779 17.80 44.70 -6.54
CA GLN A 779 17.43 46.05 -6.96
C GLN A 779 16.58 46.77 -5.90
N VAL A 780 15.62 46.08 -5.28
CA VAL A 780 14.79 46.65 -4.21
C VAL A 780 15.66 47.01 -3.00
N ALA A 781 16.58 46.14 -2.60
CA ALA A 781 17.53 46.38 -1.52
C ALA A 781 18.42 47.60 -1.79
N LYS A 782 18.87 47.77 -3.04
CA LYS A 782 19.67 48.92 -3.47
C LYS A 782 18.88 50.22 -3.31
N ARG A 783 17.64 50.27 -3.79
CA ARG A 783 16.74 51.43 -3.64
C ARG A 783 16.40 51.70 -2.18
N ALA A 784 16.14 50.66 -1.39
CA ALA A 784 15.88 50.76 0.04
C ALA A 784 17.04 51.45 0.77
N ALA A 785 18.28 51.08 0.43
CA ALA A 785 19.48 51.70 0.97
C ALA A 785 19.67 53.16 0.50
N GLU A 786 19.42 53.46 -0.78
CA GLU A 786 19.47 54.84 -1.32
C GLU A 786 18.52 55.79 -0.58
N TYR A 787 17.32 55.31 -0.25
CA TYR A 787 16.28 56.09 0.43
C TYR A 787 16.24 55.93 1.95
N ASP A 788 17.20 55.22 2.55
CA ASP A 788 17.26 54.96 3.99
C ASP A 788 16.00 54.30 4.58
N THR A 789 15.39 53.38 3.84
CA THR A 789 14.16 52.69 4.25
C THR A 789 14.44 51.27 4.70
N ARG A 790 14.00 50.93 5.92
CA ARG A 790 14.17 49.60 6.50
C ARG A 790 13.41 48.53 5.72
N MET A 791 14.12 47.48 5.29
CA MET A 791 13.55 46.31 4.59
C MET A 791 13.73 45.04 5.40
N ILE A 792 12.64 44.29 5.61
CA ILE A 792 12.61 43.01 6.34
C ILE A 792 12.39 41.86 5.35
N VAL A 793 13.23 40.83 5.44
CA VAL A 793 13.24 39.70 4.49
C VAL A 793 13.20 38.37 5.26
N PRO A 794 12.01 37.83 5.57
CA PRO A 794 11.89 36.53 6.22
C PRO A 794 12.12 35.40 5.19
N ALA A 795 13.14 34.58 5.41
CA ALA A 795 13.46 33.43 4.56
C ALA A 795 12.74 32.16 5.04
N TYR A 796 12.16 31.42 4.09
CA TYR A 796 11.51 30.12 4.31
C TYR A 796 12.51 28.95 4.38
N ASP A 797 13.60 29.04 3.61
CA ASP A 797 14.60 27.98 3.48
C ASP A 797 15.93 28.41 4.11
N TYR A 798 16.50 27.52 4.94
CA TYR A 798 17.79 27.73 5.62
C TYR A 798 18.97 27.81 4.65
N ILE A 799 18.86 27.19 3.46
CA ILE A 799 19.88 27.26 2.41
C ILE A 799 19.79 28.59 1.66
N VAL A 800 18.58 29.14 1.49
CA VAL A 800 18.35 30.42 0.81
C VAL A 800 18.83 31.61 1.65
N LEU A 801 18.66 31.55 2.98
CA LEU A 801 19.04 32.63 3.91
C LEU A 801 20.44 33.23 3.67
N PRO A 802 21.55 32.46 3.67
CA PRO A 802 22.88 33.04 3.52
C PRO A 802 23.07 33.74 2.16
N VAL A 803 22.44 33.24 1.10
CA VAL A 803 22.51 33.86 -0.24
C VAL A 803 21.79 35.21 -0.24
N VAL A 804 20.61 35.27 0.35
CA VAL A 804 19.82 36.51 0.49
C VAL A 804 20.57 37.54 1.33
N GLN A 805 21.20 37.12 2.43
CA GLN A 805 22.00 38.02 3.27
C GLN A 805 23.16 38.66 2.50
N GLU A 806 23.87 37.89 1.68
CA GLU A 806 24.96 38.38 0.82
C GLU A 806 24.42 39.36 -0.24
N ILE A 807 23.33 39.02 -0.93
CA ILE A 807 22.71 39.90 -1.95
C ILE A 807 22.33 41.26 -1.36
N VAL A 808 21.64 41.26 -0.22
CA VAL A 808 21.19 42.50 0.43
C VAL A 808 22.38 43.32 0.92
N ARG A 809 23.41 42.66 1.50
CA ARG A 809 24.64 43.33 1.93
C ARG A 809 25.34 44.01 0.76
N ASP A 810 25.56 43.27 -0.33
CA ASP A 810 26.26 43.78 -1.50
C ASP A 810 25.48 44.94 -2.15
N ALA A 811 24.15 44.90 -2.15
CA ALA A 811 23.31 46.01 -2.62
C ALA A 811 23.49 47.29 -1.79
N HIS A 812 23.57 47.19 -0.46
CA HIS A 812 23.82 48.34 0.43
C HIS A 812 25.25 48.89 0.26
N TYR A 813 26.23 47.99 0.06
CA TYR A 813 27.62 48.36 -0.19
C TYR A 813 27.80 49.07 -1.54
N ALA A 814 27.09 48.62 -2.57
CA ALA A 814 27.17 49.18 -3.92
C ALA A 814 26.73 50.65 -4.00
N VAL A 815 25.90 51.12 -3.06
CA VAL A 815 25.46 52.52 -2.96
C VAL A 815 26.22 53.32 -1.90
N GLY A 816 27.28 52.74 -1.32
CA GLY A 816 28.15 53.40 -0.36
C GLY A 816 27.53 53.56 1.03
N ARG A 817 26.51 52.78 1.39
CA ARG A 817 25.86 52.78 2.71
C ARG A 817 25.96 51.44 3.45
N PRO A 818 27.18 50.93 3.72
CA PRO A 818 27.35 49.65 4.44
C PRO A 818 26.82 49.72 5.89
N ASP A 819 26.73 50.91 6.48
CA ASP A 819 26.19 51.20 7.80
C ASP A 819 24.68 50.97 7.91
N SER A 820 23.94 51.11 6.80
CA SER A 820 22.49 50.87 6.74
C SER A 820 22.11 49.38 6.67
N TYR A 821 23.09 48.48 6.45
CA TYR A 821 22.83 47.05 6.41
C TYR A 821 22.70 46.46 7.83
N ASP A 822 21.55 45.87 8.12
CA ASP A 822 21.31 45.11 9.35
C ASP A 822 20.94 43.66 9.04
N LYS A 823 21.86 42.76 9.39
CA LYS A 823 21.70 41.31 9.22
C LYS A 823 20.47 40.77 9.96
N ASN A 824 20.03 41.39 11.05
CA ASN A 824 18.86 40.93 11.83
C ASN A 824 17.53 41.16 11.10
N ASN A 825 17.50 42.01 10.07
CA ASN A 825 16.31 42.18 9.22
C ASN A 825 16.18 41.06 8.17
N ILE A 826 17.21 40.21 7.99
CA ILE A 826 17.19 39.06 7.07
C ILE A 826 17.41 37.77 7.87
N PHE A 827 16.33 37.04 8.15
CA PHE A 827 16.37 35.90 9.07
C PHE A 827 15.53 34.72 8.58
N PHE A 828 15.91 33.53 9.01
CA PHE A 828 15.11 32.32 8.80
C PHE A 828 13.93 32.31 9.76
N LEU A 829 12.73 32.08 9.23
CA LEU A 829 11.51 32.05 10.04
C LEU A 829 11.09 30.61 10.35
N THR A 830 10.81 29.81 9.31
CA THR A 830 10.45 28.38 9.41
C THR A 830 10.32 27.80 8.01
N ASN A 831 10.49 26.48 7.87
CA ASN A 831 10.31 25.73 6.62
C ASN A 831 8.96 24.98 6.56
N SER A 832 7.99 25.40 7.39
CA SER A 832 6.62 24.89 7.36
C SER A 832 5.69 25.97 6.78
N GLN A 833 5.01 25.64 5.68
CA GLN A 833 4.25 26.58 4.84
C GLN A 833 3.33 27.52 5.64
N PHE A 834 2.37 26.99 6.41
CA PHE A 834 1.42 27.83 7.16
C PHE A 834 2.02 28.49 8.41
N ALA A 835 3.06 27.90 9.00
CA ALA A 835 3.79 28.55 10.08
C ALA A 835 4.57 29.78 9.59
N TYR A 836 5.12 29.71 8.37
CA TYR A 836 5.76 30.84 7.70
C TYR A 836 4.75 31.96 7.46
N VAL A 837 3.57 31.64 6.90
CA VAL A 837 2.47 32.61 6.73
C VAL A 837 2.08 33.27 8.03
N ALA A 838 1.84 32.51 9.10
CA ALA A 838 1.46 33.05 10.39
C ALA A 838 2.53 34.00 10.95
N GLY A 839 3.81 33.64 10.83
CA GLY A 839 4.91 34.48 11.28
C GLY A 839 5.05 35.76 10.44
N VAL A 840 4.93 35.68 9.11
CA VAL A 840 4.98 36.84 8.22
C VAL A 840 3.78 37.77 8.43
N ASN A 841 2.56 37.22 8.55
CA ASN A 841 1.37 38.02 8.88
C ASN A 841 1.53 38.73 10.23
N GLY A 842 2.10 38.05 11.21
CA GLY A 842 2.44 38.65 12.50
C GLY A 842 3.44 39.80 12.36
N ILE A 843 4.44 39.68 11.49
CA ILE A 843 5.40 40.76 11.17
C ILE A 843 4.67 41.94 10.54
N MET A 844 3.82 41.70 9.52
CA MET A 844 3.06 42.75 8.84
C MET A 844 2.23 43.60 9.81
N VAL A 845 1.53 42.95 10.74
CA VAL A 845 0.66 43.61 11.71
C VAL A 845 1.46 44.35 12.79
N ARG A 846 2.53 43.75 13.34
CA ARG A 846 3.31 44.35 14.43
C ARG A 846 4.11 45.57 13.98
N GLU A 847 4.82 45.45 12.86
CA GLU A 847 5.67 46.51 12.35
C GLU A 847 4.89 47.53 11.50
N LYS A 848 3.61 47.24 11.22
CA LYS A 848 2.74 48.02 10.34
C LYS A 848 3.45 48.27 9.01
N MET A 849 3.64 47.22 8.20
CA MET A 849 4.36 47.35 6.92
C MET A 849 3.71 48.38 5.98
N ALA A 850 4.51 49.20 5.32
CA ALA A 850 4.02 50.17 4.33
C ALA A 850 3.83 49.52 2.95
N THR A 851 4.68 48.56 2.62
CA THR A 851 4.73 47.89 1.32
C THR A 851 5.11 46.43 1.52
N ASN A 852 4.43 45.52 0.81
CA ASN A 852 4.75 44.09 0.83
C ASN A 852 5.06 43.56 -0.57
N PHE A 853 6.32 43.20 -0.83
CA PHE A 853 6.73 42.55 -2.06
C PHE A 853 6.56 41.03 -1.94
N PHE A 854 5.52 40.48 -2.58
CA PHE A 854 5.32 39.03 -2.71
C PHE A 854 5.82 38.55 -4.08
N LEU A 855 7.13 38.31 -4.19
CA LEU A 855 7.79 37.94 -5.45
C LEU A 855 8.51 36.61 -5.26
N GLY A 856 8.06 35.53 -5.92
CA GLY A 856 8.66 34.19 -5.79
C GLY A 856 7.63 33.08 -5.89
N TYR A 857 7.91 31.92 -5.30
CA TYR A 857 7.00 30.78 -5.35
C TYR A 857 5.94 30.84 -4.25
N PHE A 858 4.69 31.12 -4.62
CA PHE A 858 3.56 31.12 -3.69
C PHE A 858 2.46 30.17 -4.17
N SER A 859 1.91 29.37 -3.25
CA SER A 859 0.73 28.53 -3.45
C SER A 859 -0.49 29.11 -2.73
N ALA A 860 -1.18 28.32 -1.89
CA ALA A 860 -2.40 28.74 -1.19
C ALA A 860 -2.17 29.88 -0.18
N GLU A 861 -0.93 30.07 0.28
CA GLU A 861 -0.53 31.12 1.23
C GLU A 861 -0.74 32.54 0.72
N ALA A 862 -0.69 32.75 -0.60
CA ALA A 862 -0.77 34.07 -1.20
C ALA A 862 -2.02 34.82 -0.73
N LEU A 863 -3.17 34.12 -0.67
CA LEU A 863 -4.45 34.66 -0.26
C LEU A 863 -4.43 35.23 1.18
N LEU A 864 -3.79 34.52 2.10
CA LEU A 864 -3.76 34.91 3.51
C LEU A 864 -2.82 36.10 3.75
N MET A 865 -1.71 36.14 3.02
CA MET A 865 -0.70 37.18 3.14
C MET A 865 -1.18 38.48 2.51
N THR A 866 -1.84 38.42 1.35
CA THR A 866 -2.37 39.61 0.68
C THR A 866 -3.54 40.24 1.47
N GLU A 867 -4.44 39.43 2.03
CA GLU A 867 -5.53 39.94 2.87
C GLU A 867 -5.01 40.65 4.13
N THR A 868 -3.96 40.10 4.73
CA THR A 868 -3.30 40.73 5.89
C THR A 868 -2.61 42.03 5.48
N GLY A 869 -1.92 42.04 4.34
CA GLY A 869 -1.30 43.24 3.76
C GLY A 869 -2.32 44.36 3.52
N ASN A 870 -3.46 44.03 2.92
CA ASN A 870 -4.56 44.97 2.70
C ASN A 870 -5.11 45.51 4.04
N THR A 871 -5.26 44.65 5.05
CA THR A 871 -5.76 45.04 6.37
C THR A 871 -4.85 46.05 7.08
N VAL A 872 -3.53 45.98 6.88
CA VAL A 872 -2.57 46.95 7.44
C VAL A 872 -2.36 48.20 6.57
N GLY A 873 -3.12 48.30 5.47
CA GLY A 873 -3.07 49.40 4.50
C GLY A 873 -1.75 49.44 3.73
N ALA A 874 -1.09 48.30 3.53
CA ALA A 874 0.14 48.21 2.76
C ALA A 874 -0.16 48.20 1.25
N VAL A 875 0.78 48.76 0.48
CA VAL A 875 0.81 48.64 -1.00
C VAL A 875 1.29 47.27 -1.42
#